data_AF-A0A9P5S7T6-F1
#
_entry.id   AF-A0A9P5S7T6-F1
#
_cell.length_a   1.000
_cell.length_b   1.000
_cell.length_c   1.000
_cell.angle_alpha   90.00
_cell.angle_beta   90.00
_cell.angle_gamma   90.00
#
_symmetry.space_group_name_H-M   'P 1'
#
loop_
_entity.id
_entity.type
_entity.pdbx_description
1 polymer ?
#
loop_
_entity_poly.entity_id
_entity_poly.type
_entity_poly.pdbx_seq_one_letter_code
_entity_poly.pdbx_strand_id
1 'polypeptide(L)'
;MSTGSDEHLTEKAAIRKADSSSEDLPYSAKEVEYIDDKDDGFDEYDEEYGHAAEKRVRFYKTKRFWIRCLVILVILLAILIPLIIFVILPKLVQSIVNHSEMSMNQLNMTDASETGMKVSLTGGISNAGIFPATIEFPEPIVVSWEGHQLGSMKMSAVKASGGSATIVDSTTFTIIDKEAFGTFAKQMLSIENFTWTLTSTVQVHAVGRVIKDIKLTKELKMLGMNGFGKVTIDSFTMPGDAPNNGGAYVRLVTSMNNPSPIGMVLGTMVLDMFYQGTFLGQVTAQNAVLVGGSPSPLILEGILVRQTNQTDLDNISVLMSNFLGGKVTMTSARGVSVKPDGVTAVSWLSNGLLALTLNVPLVSPVPLNVIRDISIKDMGMVFNPANPYIPTASSNTVTAGFKLPFNITVGMTNVSNTMSIHYKGKTLANIDAAVWAEARSNIAAGVITFGLPPSPLVVQEDAKEEFSQFVADLTVNQEQTFAVSGLASAISTTPIGTVKLTGIPFNSNVTMTGLNFNAIDAAVTNVIVSGGNEDHIIMNQTVALPNASNLTVSGGSVLLTVYDKVTDQYLGELSIPNLNVVPGANPTPTNFLFHPKNTTLRDQFLSEYLTGAVFPLKVVGSKESTATVELQQAMSQVTISSSAPGLMPPPNLVVSGTAVSNIGTLVGNRQTITTVNMINPLATDLYISGQVTQVTWKGNFFGTIDAKYEQVVPAKGTASTPSLILQHPSGLDFGLFLTTQFVTSYPLIAFGGAMVPFDLDVLMSVRVGGPNGYPATIHYKQTQEILTKMSLF
;
A
#
# COMPACT_ATOMS: atom_id res chain seq x y z
N MET A 1 -8.71 14.85 -17.43
CA MET A 1 -9.66 15.91 -17.83
C MET A 1 -9.49 17.02 -16.80
N SER A 2 -8.71 18.09 -16.96
CA SER A 2 -8.59 19.12 -18.00
C SER A 2 -9.90 19.83 -18.38
N THR A 3 -9.78 21.16 -18.37
CA THR A 3 -10.57 22.26 -18.99
C THR A 3 -11.80 22.87 -18.29
N GLY A 4 -11.79 24.22 -18.29
CA GLY A 4 -12.85 25.18 -17.93
C GLY A 4 -12.35 26.22 -16.89
N SER A 5 -11.70 27.37 -17.16
CA SER A 5 -11.89 28.48 -18.13
C SER A 5 -13.34 28.98 -18.18
N ASP A 6 -13.69 30.26 -18.11
CA ASP A 6 -12.99 31.55 -17.99
C ASP A 6 -14.10 32.64 -17.82
N GLU A 7 -13.70 33.91 -17.77
CA GLU A 7 -14.51 35.14 -18.00
C GLU A 7 -15.23 35.75 -16.76
N HIS A 8 -15.17 37.06 -16.48
CA HIS A 8 -14.69 38.21 -17.27
C HIS A 8 -14.56 39.48 -16.38
N LEU A 9 -13.56 40.33 -16.68
CA LEU A 9 -13.57 41.82 -16.81
C LEU A 9 -13.92 42.67 -15.56
N THR A 10 -13.38 43.86 -15.29
CA THR A 10 -12.50 44.84 -15.98
C THR A 10 -12.15 45.89 -14.92
N GLU A 11 -10.87 46.28 -14.78
CA GLU A 11 -10.31 47.56 -15.26
C GLU A 11 -10.55 48.78 -14.32
N LYS A 12 -9.51 49.24 -13.62
CA LYS A 12 -8.70 50.41 -14.01
C LYS A 12 -7.66 50.76 -12.95
N ALA A 13 -6.46 51.03 -13.47
CA ALA A 13 -5.21 51.25 -12.76
C ALA A 13 -5.06 52.68 -12.23
N ALA A 14 -4.20 52.82 -11.21
CA ALA A 14 -3.32 53.96 -11.04
C ALA A 14 -2.02 53.50 -10.34
N ILE A 15 -0.96 53.28 -11.11
CA ILE A 15 0.41 53.13 -10.63
C ILE A 15 1.14 54.44 -10.92
N ARG A 16 1.86 54.96 -9.93
CA ARG A 16 2.89 56.00 -10.08
C ARG A 16 4.19 55.44 -9.54
N LYS A 17 5.15 55.13 -10.42
CA LYS A 17 6.57 55.06 -10.09
C LYS A 17 7.36 55.52 -11.31
N ALA A 18 8.29 56.44 -11.05
CA ALA A 18 9.23 57.00 -11.98
C ALA A 18 10.37 56.00 -12.27
N ASP A 19 10.80 55.89 -13.52
CA ASP A 19 12.17 56.23 -13.92
C ASP A 19 12.29 56.34 -15.46
N SER A 20 13.36 56.98 -15.87
CA SER A 20 13.74 57.63 -17.12
C SER A 20 14.46 56.72 -18.14
N SER A 21 14.39 57.07 -19.44
CA SER A 21 15.49 56.84 -20.41
C SER A 21 15.32 57.62 -21.73
N SER A 22 16.46 57.91 -22.38
CA SER A 22 16.73 58.50 -23.71
C SER A 22 16.48 60.02 -23.86
N GLU A 23 17.52 60.86 -23.91
CA GLU A 23 18.51 61.17 -24.98
C GLU A 23 18.10 62.36 -25.86
N ASP A 24 19.04 63.30 -25.97
CA ASP A 24 19.25 64.38 -26.96
C ASP A 24 18.32 65.62 -27.03
N LEU A 25 18.87 66.74 -26.50
CA LEU A 25 19.03 68.14 -27.03
C LEU A 25 18.07 68.68 -28.13
N PRO A 26 17.87 70.02 -28.35
CA PRO A 26 18.49 71.23 -27.77
C PRO A 26 17.53 72.45 -27.51
N TYR A 27 18.06 73.60 -27.05
CA TYR A 27 17.50 74.99 -27.03
C TYR A 27 16.14 75.23 -26.29
N SER A 28 15.78 76.35 -25.66
CA SER A 28 16.35 77.61 -25.18
C SER A 28 15.18 78.41 -24.54
N ALA A 29 15.51 79.48 -23.79
CA ALA A 29 14.66 80.58 -23.28
C ALA A 29 13.98 80.31 -21.91
N LYS A 30 14.04 81.21 -20.90
CA LYS A 30 14.55 82.59 -20.83
C LYS A 30 14.58 83.04 -19.36
N GLU A 31 15.56 83.91 -19.03
CA GLU A 31 15.49 85.08 -18.12
C GLU A 31 15.11 84.84 -16.63
N VAL A 32 15.86 85.30 -15.62
CA VAL A 32 16.54 86.60 -15.41
C VAL A 32 17.67 86.42 -14.38
N GLU A 33 18.88 86.89 -14.65
CA GLU A 33 19.53 87.93 -13.82
C GLU A 33 20.81 88.49 -14.48
N TYR A 34 20.78 89.82 -14.57
CA TYR A 34 21.85 90.82 -14.59
C TYR A 34 23.05 90.71 -15.54
N ILE A 35 23.04 91.71 -16.42
CA ILE A 35 24.06 92.22 -17.33
C ILE A 35 25.30 92.68 -16.54
N ASP A 36 26.47 92.21 -16.96
CA ASP A 36 27.77 92.84 -16.74
C ASP A 36 28.39 93.04 -18.12
N ASP A 37 28.35 94.27 -18.64
CA ASP A 37 29.03 94.66 -19.86
C ASP A 37 30.29 95.44 -19.50
N LYS A 38 31.41 94.98 -20.04
CA LYS A 38 32.64 95.74 -20.24
C LYS A 38 33.11 95.54 -21.67
N ASP A 39 33.87 96.54 -22.12
CA ASP A 39 34.48 96.77 -23.44
C ASP A 39 33.58 97.63 -24.35
N ASP A 40 34.02 98.74 -24.95
CA ASP A 40 35.36 99.26 -25.21
C ASP A 40 35.34 100.80 -25.24
N GLY A 41 36.52 101.39 -25.09
CA GLY A 41 36.72 102.82 -25.32
C GLY A 41 36.63 103.19 -26.80
N PHE A 42 36.19 104.43 -27.04
CA PHE A 42 36.65 105.25 -28.16
C PHE A 42 36.95 106.65 -27.65
N ASP A 43 37.92 107.26 -28.32
CA ASP A 43 38.69 108.42 -27.94
C ASP A 43 37.90 109.73 -27.74
N GLU A 44 38.60 110.67 -27.13
CA GLU A 44 38.79 112.04 -27.63
C GLU A 44 38.47 113.19 -26.64
N TYR A 45 39.44 114.10 -26.56
CA TYR A 45 39.69 115.29 -25.74
C TYR A 45 38.50 116.10 -25.18
N ASP A 46 38.64 116.67 -23.98
CA ASP A 46 39.01 118.10 -23.82
C ASP A 46 38.98 118.56 -22.35
N GLU A 47 39.72 119.64 -22.12
CA GLU A 47 40.06 120.28 -20.86
C GLU A 47 38.87 120.96 -20.13
N GLU A 48 39.17 121.31 -18.87
CA GLU A 48 38.87 122.61 -18.25
C GLU A 48 37.70 122.76 -17.22
N TYR A 49 38.12 123.38 -16.11
CA TYR A 49 37.41 124.14 -15.06
C TYR A 49 36.47 123.47 -14.03
N GLY A 50 36.79 123.77 -12.75
CA GLY A 50 35.76 124.34 -11.87
C GLY A 50 35.53 123.68 -10.50
N HIS A 51 36.21 124.23 -9.48
CA HIS A 51 35.75 124.47 -8.10
C HIS A 51 35.25 123.34 -7.17
N ALA A 52 36.09 123.07 -6.16
CA ALA A 52 35.83 123.07 -4.70
C ALA A 52 34.50 122.56 -4.12
N ALA A 53 34.57 121.47 -3.34
CA ALA A 53 33.92 121.30 -2.03
C ALA A 53 34.45 120.04 -1.30
N GLU A 54 35.03 120.20 -0.09
CA GLU A 54 35.61 119.12 0.72
C GLU A 54 34.56 118.10 1.21
N LYS A 55 34.78 116.81 0.90
CA LYS A 55 34.07 115.65 1.46
C LYS A 55 35.01 114.80 2.33
N ARG A 56 34.60 114.51 3.56
CA ARG A 56 35.26 113.59 4.51
C ARG A 56 35.58 112.23 3.86
N VAL A 57 36.84 111.81 3.95
CA VAL A 57 37.35 110.55 3.37
C VAL A 57 36.81 109.33 4.14
N ARG A 58 36.23 108.37 3.42
CA ARG A 58 35.78 107.07 3.97
C ARG A 58 36.98 106.18 4.31
N PHE A 59 36.94 105.56 5.49
CA PHE A 59 38.04 104.86 6.18
C PHE A 59 38.70 103.69 5.40
N TYR A 60 38.01 103.06 4.45
CA TYR A 60 38.50 101.89 3.72
C TYR A 60 39.39 102.20 2.48
N LYS A 61 39.67 103.47 2.16
CA LYS A 61 40.48 103.88 0.98
C LYS A 61 41.93 104.30 1.26
N THR A 62 42.50 104.05 2.45
CA THR A 62 43.92 104.36 2.72
C THR A 62 44.81 103.13 2.57
N LYS A 63 45.97 103.24 1.89
CA LYS A 63 46.98 102.15 1.75
C LYS A 63 47.37 101.52 3.10
N ARG A 64 47.27 102.28 4.19
CA ARG A 64 47.55 101.84 5.57
C ARG A 64 46.49 100.88 6.16
N PHE A 65 45.25 100.90 5.65
CA PHE A 65 44.18 99.97 6.08
C PHE A 65 44.36 98.57 5.48
N TRP A 66 44.61 98.47 4.17
CA TRP A 66 44.90 97.20 3.49
C TRP A 66 46.19 96.53 3.98
N ILE A 67 47.22 97.29 4.32
CA ILE A 67 48.46 96.73 4.91
C ILE A 67 48.19 96.16 6.31
N ARG A 68 47.38 96.82 7.15
CA ARG A 68 46.99 96.29 8.47
C ARG A 68 46.09 95.05 8.33
N CYS A 69 45.15 95.03 7.39
CA CYS A 69 44.34 93.84 7.09
C CYS A 69 45.19 92.68 6.56
N LEU A 70 46.20 92.93 5.73
CA LEU A 70 47.10 91.90 5.23
C LEU A 70 48.02 91.35 6.34
N VAL A 71 48.53 92.20 7.23
CA VAL A 71 49.30 91.77 8.41
C VAL A 71 48.42 90.97 9.38
N ILE A 72 47.19 91.42 9.66
CA ILE A 72 46.23 90.67 10.48
C ILE A 72 45.87 89.35 9.79
N LEU A 73 45.63 89.32 8.47
CA LEU A 73 45.37 88.10 7.71
C LEU A 73 46.54 87.13 7.78
N VAL A 74 47.78 87.61 7.65
CA VAL A 74 48.98 86.78 7.75
C VAL A 74 49.18 86.24 9.17
N ILE A 75 48.95 87.05 10.21
CA ILE A 75 48.98 86.58 11.61
C ILE A 75 47.85 85.59 11.88
N LEU A 76 46.66 85.86 11.38
CA LEU A 76 45.49 85.00 11.53
C LEU A 76 45.71 83.69 10.78
N LEU A 77 46.25 83.71 9.56
CA LEU A 77 46.67 82.49 8.85
C LEU A 77 47.83 81.78 9.56
N ALA A 78 48.82 82.49 10.11
CA ALA A 78 49.93 81.89 10.84
C ALA A 78 49.49 81.23 12.16
N ILE A 79 48.35 81.62 12.73
CA ILE A 79 47.74 80.98 13.90
C ILE A 79 46.72 79.90 13.48
N LEU A 80 45.85 80.22 12.53
CA LEU A 80 44.74 79.39 12.08
C LEU A 80 45.22 78.20 11.26
N ILE A 81 46.26 78.33 10.43
CA ILE A 81 46.81 77.20 9.65
C ILE A 81 47.39 76.13 10.59
N PRO A 82 48.29 76.45 11.54
CA PRO A 82 48.74 75.45 12.51
C PRO A 82 47.61 74.92 13.38
N LEU A 83 46.64 75.76 13.79
CA LEU A 83 45.52 75.33 14.62
C LEU A 83 44.57 74.39 13.85
N ILE A 84 44.30 74.66 12.57
CA ILE A 84 43.53 73.78 11.69
C ILE A 84 44.29 72.46 11.48
N ILE A 85 45.57 72.51 11.17
CA ILE A 85 46.36 71.32 10.80
C ILE A 85 46.69 70.45 12.02
N PHE A 86 47.06 71.03 13.17
CA PHE A 86 47.55 70.27 14.33
C PHE A 86 46.49 70.03 15.41
N VAL A 87 45.41 70.82 15.46
CA VAL A 87 44.37 70.66 16.50
C VAL A 87 43.02 70.23 15.91
N ILE A 88 42.56 70.87 14.84
CA ILE A 88 41.24 70.57 14.26
C ILE A 88 41.28 69.29 13.43
N LEU A 89 42.29 69.10 12.59
CA LEU A 89 42.39 67.95 11.69
C LEU A 89 42.44 66.60 12.45
N PRO A 90 43.23 66.41 13.53
CA PRO A 90 43.18 65.17 14.32
C PRO A 90 41.81 64.94 14.99
N LYS A 91 41.17 66.00 15.51
CA LYS A 91 39.83 65.92 16.11
C LYS A 91 38.75 65.59 15.07
N LEU A 92 38.88 66.12 13.86
CA LEU A 92 37.98 65.83 12.74
C LEU A 92 38.13 64.37 12.30
N VAL A 93 39.36 63.87 12.14
CA VAL A 93 39.60 62.46 11.81
C VAL A 93 39.09 61.55 12.91
N GLN A 94 39.30 61.89 14.19
CA GLN A 94 38.71 61.13 15.30
C GLN A 94 37.17 61.14 15.24
N SER A 95 36.56 62.27 14.88
CA SER A 95 35.10 62.36 14.70
C SER A 95 34.61 61.49 13.54
N ILE A 96 35.31 61.50 12.40
CA ILE A 96 34.99 60.63 11.25
C ILE A 96 35.15 59.17 11.63
N VAL A 97 36.24 58.80 12.30
CA VAL A 97 36.43 57.45 12.81
C VAL A 97 35.29 57.09 13.76
N ASN A 98 34.89 57.95 14.69
CA ASN A 98 33.78 57.67 15.61
C ASN A 98 32.43 57.46 14.89
N HIS A 99 32.10 58.28 13.88
CA HIS A 99 30.84 58.21 13.14
C HIS A 99 30.83 57.23 11.95
N SER A 100 32.00 56.72 11.55
CA SER A 100 32.08 55.68 10.52
C SER A 100 31.35 54.42 10.97
N GLU A 101 30.75 53.67 10.06
CA GLU A 101 30.16 52.37 10.37
C GLU A 101 31.03 51.29 9.76
N MET A 102 31.27 50.22 10.51
CA MET A 102 31.94 49.03 10.00
C MET A 102 30.91 47.91 9.89
N SER A 103 30.99 47.15 8.80
CA SER A 103 30.19 45.96 8.58
C SER A 103 31.07 44.76 8.30
N MET A 104 30.61 43.59 8.71
CA MET A 104 31.22 42.30 8.39
C MET A 104 30.33 41.55 7.42
N ASN A 105 30.81 41.32 6.21
CA ASN A 105 30.06 40.60 5.18
C ASN A 105 30.33 39.09 5.26
N GLN A 106 31.59 38.70 5.46
CA GLN A 106 31.99 37.31 5.57
C GLN A 106 33.24 37.19 6.44
N LEU A 107 33.28 36.17 7.30
CA LEU A 107 34.46 35.82 8.08
C LEU A 107 34.63 34.31 8.04
N ASN A 108 35.68 33.81 7.40
CA ASN A 108 35.98 32.38 7.38
C ASN A 108 37.15 32.06 8.30
N MET A 109 36.98 31.03 9.11
CA MET A 109 37.98 30.55 10.06
C MET A 109 38.54 29.19 9.62
N THR A 110 39.87 29.07 9.56
CA THR A 110 40.58 27.83 9.20
C THR A 110 41.74 27.57 10.15
N ASP A 111 42.29 26.35 10.13
CA ASP A 111 43.45 25.95 10.93
C ASP A 111 43.31 26.29 12.43
N ALA A 112 42.12 26.02 12.99
CA ALA A 112 41.83 26.33 14.38
C ALA A 112 42.63 25.44 15.34
N SER A 113 43.19 26.07 16.37
CA SER A 113 44.01 25.46 17.42
C SER A 113 43.58 25.97 18.80
N GLU A 114 44.24 25.50 19.87
CA GLU A 114 43.97 25.95 21.23
C GLU A 114 44.33 27.43 21.49
N THR A 115 45.21 28.02 20.67
CA THR A 115 45.74 29.38 20.88
C THR A 115 45.33 30.38 19.80
N GLY A 116 44.73 29.92 18.70
CA GLY A 116 44.36 30.80 17.59
C GLY A 116 43.92 30.06 16.34
N MET A 117 43.61 30.83 15.31
CA MET A 117 43.16 30.34 14.00
C MET A 117 43.55 31.31 12.89
N LYS A 118 43.56 30.84 11.65
CA LYS A 118 43.61 31.74 10.49
C LYS A 118 42.21 32.28 10.22
N VAL A 119 42.14 33.56 9.94
CA VAL A 119 40.89 34.24 9.58
C VAL A 119 41.07 34.92 8.23
N SER A 120 40.08 34.78 7.37
CA SER A 120 39.93 35.57 6.16
C SER A 120 38.61 36.32 6.24
N LEU A 121 38.64 37.63 6.07
CA LEU A 121 37.47 38.47 6.27
C LEU A 121 37.22 39.38 5.07
N THR A 122 35.95 39.61 4.80
CA THR A 122 35.47 40.63 3.89
C THR A 122 34.48 41.50 4.63
N GLY A 123 34.71 42.81 4.62
CA GLY A 123 33.88 43.79 5.31
C GLY A 123 33.86 45.13 4.59
N GLY A 124 33.10 46.06 5.14
CA GLY A 124 32.95 47.40 4.61
C GLY A 124 33.13 48.46 5.70
N ILE A 125 33.56 49.64 5.28
CA ILE A 125 33.48 50.87 6.06
C ILE A 125 32.60 51.84 5.28
N SER A 126 31.58 52.38 5.91
CA SER A 126 30.77 53.50 5.39
C SER A 126 31.01 54.75 6.23
N ASN A 127 30.62 55.91 5.70
CA ASN A 127 30.82 57.21 6.36
C ASN A 127 32.30 57.49 6.71
N ALA A 128 33.23 57.02 5.89
CA ALA A 128 34.68 57.13 6.10
C ALA A 128 35.27 58.52 5.77
N GLY A 129 34.41 59.52 5.51
CA GLY A 129 34.81 60.87 5.08
C GLY A 129 35.05 60.99 3.58
N ILE A 130 34.94 62.22 3.06
CA ILE A 130 35.01 62.51 1.62
C ILE A 130 36.43 62.48 1.04
N PHE A 131 37.45 62.57 1.88
CA PHE A 131 38.84 62.62 1.44
C PHE A 131 39.42 61.21 1.31
N PRO A 132 40.18 60.91 0.24
CA PRO A 132 40.94 59.68 0.15
C PRO A 132 41.89 59.55 1.35
N ALA A 133 41.83 58.41 2.03
CA ALA A 133 42.63 58.12 3.20
C ALA A 133 43.16 56.68 3.18
N THR A 134 44.37 56.46 3.68
CA THR A 134 44.88 55.13 3.99
C THR A 134 44.94 54.97 5.51
N ILE A 135 44.23 53.98 6.04
CA ILE A 135 44.15 53.66 7.46
C ILE A 135 45.14 52.53 7.73
N GLU A 136 46.14 52.78 8.57
CA GLU A 136 47.14 51.81 9.00
C GLU A 136 46.92 51.38 10.45
N PHE A 137 47.18 50.10 10.72
CA PHE A 137 46.96 49.46 12.02
C PHE A 137 48.32 49.07 12.63
N PRO A 138 49.02 50.01 13.29
CA PRO A 138 50.31 49.73 13.93
C PRO A 138 50.18 48.77 15.12
N GLU A 139 49.03 48.79 15.80
CA GLU A 139 48.67 47.89 16.88
C GLU A 139 47.66 46.85 16.38
N PRO A 140 47.66 45.63 16.96
CA PRO A 140 46.66 44.62 16.61
C PRO A 140 45.27 45.07 17.08
N ILE A 141 44.25 44.72 16.30
CA ILE A 141 42.85 44.93 16.67
C ILE A 141 42.48 43.91 17.74
N VAL A 142 42.05 44.39 18.91
CA VAL A 142 41.49 43.57 19.98
C VAL A 142 39.99 43.46 19.79
N VAL A 143 39.49 42.23 19.76
CA VAL A 143 38.06 41.91 19.67
C VAL A 143 37.54 41.55 21.05
N SER A 144 36.46 42.19 21.48
CA SER A 144 35.77 41.89 22.73
C SER A 144 34.29 41.62 22.53
N TRP A 145 33.71 40.87 23.45
CA TRP A 145 32.28 40.57 23.53
C TRP A 145 31.85 40.64 25.00
N GLU A 146 30.76 41.35 25.27
CA GLU A 146 30.27 41.62 26.64
C GLU A 146 31.34 42.15 27.61
N GLY A 147 32.29 42.95 27.10
CA GLY A 147 33.38 43.54 27.90
C GLY A 147 34.60 42.62 28.11
N HIS A 148 34.55 41.35 27.70
CA HIS A 148 35.67 40.42 27.78
C HIS A 148 36.49 40.42 26.49
N GLN A 149 37.82 40.48 26.59
CA GLN A 149 38.73 40.43 25.43
C GLN A 149 38.84 38.99 24.91
N LEU A 150 38.28 38.73 23.73
CA LEU A 150 38.26 37.42 23.10
C LEU A 150 39.63 37.07 22.50
N GLY A 151 40.19 38.00 21.73
CA GLY A 151 41.43 37.79 21.01
C GLY A 151 41.87 39.00 20.22
N SER A 152 42.94 38.86 19.45
CA SER A 152 43.49 39.93 18.63
C SER A 152 43.97 39.46 17.26
N MET A 153 43.96 40.37 16.29
CA MET A 153 44.44 40.11 14.94
C MET A 153 45.14 41.34 14.36
N LYS A 154 46.16 41.11 13.53
CA LYS A 154 46.78 42.19 12.74
C LYS A 154 45.95 42.45 11.50
N MET A 155 45.79 43.71 11.11
CA MET A 155 45.06 44.08 9.91
C MET A 155 45.95 44.85 8.94
N SER A 156 45.81 44.55 7.65
CA SER A 156 46.47 45.25 6.56
C SER A 156 45.92 46.68 6.42
N ALA A 157 46.69 47.56 5.78
CA ALA A 157 46.25 48.93 5.55
C ALA A 157 45.00 48.98 4.66
N VAL A 158 44.00 49.78 5.05
CA VAL A 158 42.71 49.90 4.35
C VAL A 158 42.65 51.25 3.63
N LYS A 159 42.32 51.24 2.34
CA LYS A 159 42.12 52.46 1.55
C LYS A 159 40.64 52.85 1.53
N ALA A 160 40.34 54.05 2.01
CA ALA A 160 39.03 54.66 1.96
C ALA A 160 38.99 55.77 0.90
N SER A 161 37.94 55.80 0.09
CA SER A 161 37.71 56.84 -0.92
C SER A 161 36.22 57.03 -1.18
N GLY A 162 35.79 58.27 -1.47
CA GLY A 162 34.39 58.54 -1.78
C GLY A 162 33.42 58.20 -0.64
N GLY A 163 33.85 58.30 0.61
CA GLY A 163 33.01 58.01 1.79
C GLY A 163 32.95 56.53 2.20
N SER A 164 33.64 55.62 1.50
CA SER A 164 33.59 54.17 1.80
C SER A 164 34.95 53.49 1.67
N ALA A 165 35.07 52.29 2.24
CA ALA A 165 36.20 51.38 2.06
C ALA A 165 35.72 49.93 2.01
N THR A 166 36.40 49.10 1.23
CA THR A 166 36.25 47.63 1.30
C THR A 166 37.43 47.05 2.04
N ILE A 167 37.16 46.13 2.95
CA ILE A 167 38.17 45.40 3.70
C ILE A 167 38.20 43.98 3.14
N VAL A 168 39.36 43.55 2.65
CA VAL A 168 39.65 42.15 2.31
C VAL A 168 41.01 41.83 2.92
N ASP A 169 41.04 40.94 3.89
CA ASP A 169 42.28 40.62 4.60
C ASP A 169 42.34 39.15 5.01
N SER A 170 43.56 38.65 5.20
CA SER A 170 43.82 37.32 5.73
C SER A 170 44.96 37.36 6.72
N THR A 171 44.69 36.91 7.95
CA THR A 171 45.59 37.08 9.09
C THR A 171 45.38 35.96 10.10
N THR A 172 46.17 35.97 11.19
CA THR A 172 46.00 35.04 12.31
C THR A 172 45.29 35.75 13.46
N PHE A 173 44.19 35.17 13.91
CA PHE A 173 43.52 35.55 15.15
C PHE A 173 44.12 34.79 16.31
N THR A 174 44.64 35.51 17.30
CA THR A 174 45.25 34.96 18.52
C THR A 174 44.27 35.10 19.67
N ILE A 175 43.95 33.99 20.33
CA ILE A 175 43.02 33.97 21.47
C ILE A 175 43.74 34.57 22.68
N ILE A 176 43.12 35.56 23.34
CA ILE A 176 43.67 36.23 24.54
C ILE A 176 43.11 35.56 25.79
N ASP A 177 41.79 35.44 25.88
CA ASP A 177 41.09 34.78 26.97
C ASP A 177 40.36 33.55 26.45
N LYS A 178 40.91 32.38 26.76
CA LYS A 178 40.39 31.08 26.29
C LYS A 178 39.02 30.76 26.89
N GLU A 179 38.77 31.16 28.13
CA GLU A 179 37.50 30.89 28.83
C GLU A 179 36.40 31.79 28.27
N ALA A 180 36.68 33.08 28.12
CA ALA A 180 35.76 34.03 27.50
C ALA A 180 35.46 33.63 26.04
N PHE A 181 36.49 33.24 25.27
CA PHE A 181 36.30 32.79 23.89
C PHE A 181 35.48 31.50 23.80
N GLY A 182 35.70 30.53 24.69
CA GLY A 182 34.87 29.32 24.76
C GLY A 182 33.41 29.61 25.12
N THR A 183 33.18 30.56 26.04
CA THR A 183 31.83 31.01 26.41
C THR A 183 31.14 31.70 25.24
N PHE A 184 31.84 32.59 24.54
CA PHE A 184 31.35 33.23 23.33
C PHE A 184 31.02 32.20 22.24
N ALA A 185 31.92 31.26 21.94
CA ALA A 185 31.70 30.23 20.93
C ALA A 185 30.46 29.38 21.24
N LYS A 186 30.25 29.03 22.51
CA LYS A 186 29.05 28.33 22.98
C LYS A 186 27.78 29.17 22.79
N GLN A 187 27.79 30.44 23.19
CA GLN A 187 26.61 31.28 23.07
C GLN A 187 26.28 31.61 21.61
N MET A 188 27.29 31.89 20.78
CA MET A 188 27.13 32.21 19.36
C MET A 188 26.36 31.14 18.60
N LEU A 189 26.50 29.87 18.99
CA LEU A 189 25.76 28.76 18.38
C LEU A 189 24.24 28.83 18.63
N SER A 190 23.82 29.49 19.71
CA SER A 190 22.42 29.46 20.20
C SER A 190 21.69 30.80 20.11
N ILE A 191 22.41 31.94 20.12
CA ILE A 191 21.82 33.27 20.06
C ILE A 191 21.56 33.74 18.62
N GLU A 192 20.57 34.61 18.44
CA GLU A 192 20.20 35.16 17.14
C GLU A 192 21.13 36.29 16.68
N ASN A 193 21.56 37.15 17.61
CA ASN A 193 22.39 38.31 17.32
C ASN A 193 23.45 38.48 18.42
N PHE A 194 24.62 38.99 18.05
CA PHE A 194 25.65 39.41 19.00
C PHE A 194 26.40 40.65 18.49
N THR A 195 27.06 41.35 19.41
CA THR A 195 27.86 42.54 19.11
C THR A 195 29.31 42.30 19.49
N TRP A 196 30.23 42.39 18.53
CA TRP A 196 31.66 42.48 18.81
C TRP A 196 32.09 43.94 18.93
N THR A 197 32.94 44.25 19.89
CA THR A 197 33.60 45.54 20.00
C THR A 197 35.05 45.39 19.56
N LEU A 198 35.42 46.10 18.49
CA LEU A 198 36.79 46.19 17.99
C LEU A 198 37.47 47.40 18.61
N THR A 199 38.66 47.20 19.19
CA THR A 199 39.48 48.28 19.77
C THR A 199 40.90 48.24 19.23
N SER A 200 41.45 49.40 18.85
CA SER A 200 42.84 49.54 18.37
C SER A 200 43.25 51.02 18.41
N THR A 201 44.55 51.28 18.24
CA THR A 201 45.06 52.58 17.82
C THR A 201 45.41 52.53 16.33
N VAL A 202 45.00 53.54 15.56
CA VAL A 202 45.24 53.61 14.10
C VAL A 202 45.99 54.87 13.71
N GLN A 203 46.67 54.81 12.57
CA GLN A 203 47.28 55.97 11.91
C GLN A 203 46.55 56.23 10.58
N VAL A 204 46.15 57.47 10.32
CA VAL A 204 45.42 57.83 9.10
C VAL A 204 46.27 58.74 8.23
N HIS A 205 46.55 58.28 7.02
CA HIS A 205 47.21 59.05 5.97
C HIS A 205 46.15 59.74 5.12
N ALA A 206 45.93 61.03 5.34
CA ALA A 206 44.95 61.83 4.60
C ALA A 206 45.50 63.22 4.31
N VAL A 207 45.17 63.78 3.14
CA VAL A 207 45.54 65.15 2.75
C VAL A 207 47.06 65.42 2.90
N GLY A 208 47.90 64.43 2.53
CA GLY A 208 49.37 64.53 2.58
C GLY A 208 49.99 64.55 3.99
N ARG A 209 49.24 64.20 5.04
CA ARG A 209 49.70 64.15 6.44
C ARG A 209 49.42 62.78 7.06
N VAL A 210 50.27 62.39 8.01
CA VAL A 210 50.05 61.24 8.89
C VAL A 210 49.49 61.72 10.21
N ILE A 211 48.30 61.24 10.56
CA ILE A 211 47.62 61.57 11.81
C ILE A 211 47.69 60.34 12.70
N LYS A 212 48.41 60.48 13.83
CA LYS A 212 48.70 59.38 14.75
C LYS A 212 47.74 59.36 15.94
N ASP A 213 47.78 58.27 16.70
CA ASP A 213 47.09 58.09 17.97
C ASP A 213 45.56 58.23 17.89
N ILE A 214 44.97 57.86 16.75
CA ILE A 214 43.53 57.84 16.57
C ILE A 214 42.97 56.58 17.20
N LYS A 215 42.04 56.75 18.16
CA LYS A 215 41.41 55.64 18.85
C LYS A 215 40.33 55.04 17.97
N LEU A 216 40.45 53.75 17.67
CA LEU A 216 39.43 52.98 16.99
C LEU A 216 38.61 52.22 18.04
N THR A 217 37.32 52.52 18.12
CA THR A 217 36.34 51.70 18.86
C THR A 217 35.12 51.54 17.96
N LYS A 218 34.83 50.29 17.58
CA LYS A 218 33.75 49.96 16.64
C LYS A 218 32.93 48.79 17.12
N GLU A 219 31.61 48.93 17.06
CA GLU A 219 30.67 47.85 17.35
C GLU A 219 30.21 47.20 16.05
N LEU A 220 30.37 45.89 15.95
CA LEU A 220 29.91 45.06 14.85
C LEU A 220 28.76 44.19 15.31
N LYS A 221 27.54 44.53 14.88
CA LYS A 221 26.34 43.71 15.10
C LYS A 221 26.26 42.64 14.02
N MET A 222 26.17 41.38 14.41
CA MET A 222 26.12 40.25 13.49
C MET A 222 25.07 39.23 13.93
N LEU A 223 24.58 38.46 12.96
CA LEU A 223 23.78 37.28 13.22
C LEU A 223 24.65 36.20 13.88
N GLY A 224 24.17 35.66 15.00
CA GLY A 224 24.63 34.39 15.55
C GLY A 224 24.16 33.23 14.69
N MET A 225 24.49 31.99 15.09
CA MET A 225 24.08 30.81 14.32
C MET A 225 22.64 30.38 14.61
N ASN A 226 22.00 30.90 15.67
CA ASN A 226 20.59 30.67 16.01
C ASN A 226 20.16 29.18 15.93
N GLY A 227 20.98 28.26 16.45
CA GLY A 227 20.74 26.82 16.39
C GLY A 227 20.74 26.22 14.97
N PHE A 228 21.35 26.93 14.01
CA PHE A 228 21.32 26.65 12.56
C PHE A 228 19.93 26.72 11.92
N GLY A 229 18.97 27.39 12.56
CA GLY A 229 17.60 27.59 12.09
C GLY A 229 16.84 26.28 11.81
N LYS A 230 17.04 25.69 10.62
CA LYS A 230 16.44 24.43 10.19
C LYS A 230 17.53 23.47 9.70
N VAL A 231 17.69 22.35 10.41
CA VAL A 231 18.48 21.20 9.96
C VAL A 231 17.56 20.24 9.19
N THR A 232 17.98 19.78 8.02
CA THR A 232 17.27 18.75 7.25
C THR A 232 18.10 17.49 7.11
N ILE A 233 17.41 16.35 7.01
CA ILE A 233 17.99 15.07 6.58
C ILE A 233 17.48 14.84 5.16
N ASP A 234 18.36 14.97 4.19
CA ASP A 234 18.04 14.78 2.77
C ASP A 234 18.09 13.29 2.38
N SER A 235 18.93 12.52 3.08
CA SER A 235 19.03 11.07 2.90
C SER A 235 19.37 10.37 4.21
N PHE A 236 18.71 9.24 4.45
CA PHE A 236 18.99 8.34 5.56
C PHE A 236 19.11 6.91 5.03
N THR A 237 20.25 6.27 5.27
CA THR A 237 20.50 4.89 4.82
C THR A 237 21.15 4.08 5.92
N MET A 238 20.84 2.78 5.95
CA MET A 238 21.54 1.80 6.77
C MET A 238 22.22 0.79 5.83
N PRO A 239 23.52 0.96 5.53
CA PRO A 239 24.19 0.19 4.48
C PRO A 239 24.45 -1.28 4.81
N GLY A 240 24.41 -1.66 6.09
CA GLY A 240 24.68 -3.04 6.52
C GLY A 240 24.83 -3.18 8.02
N ASP A 241 25.01 -4.43 8.46
CA ASP A 241 25.19 -4.78 9.86
C ASP A 241 26.61 -4.39 10.33
N ALA A 242 26.70 -3.80 11.53
CA ALA A 242 27.99 -3.49 12.13
C ALA A 242 28.64 -4.76 12.72
N PRO A 243 29.98 -4.86 12.75
CA PRO A 243 30.69 -6.03 13.26
C PRO A 243 30.42 -6.26 14.76
N ASN A 244 30.71 -7.48 15.23
CA ASN A 244 30.63 -7.88 16.64
C ASN A 244 29.25 -7.68 17.29
N ASN A 245 28.16 -7.74 16.50
CA ASN A 245 26.80 -7.41 16.96
C ASN A 245 26.68 -6.00 17.58
N GLY A 246 27.53 -5.05 17.15
CA GLY A 246 27.56 -3.69 17.69
C GLY A 246 26.35 -2.84 17.29
N GLY A 247 25.58 -3.25 16.28
CA GLY A 247 24.41 -2.54 15.77
C GLY A 247 24.37 -2.46 14.25
N ALA A 248 23.98 -1.32 13.68
CA ALA A 248 23.89 -1.13 12.23
C ALA A 248 24.70 0.09 11.77
N TYR A 249 25.35 -0.01 10.61
CA TYR A 249 25.93 1.16 9.97
C TYR A 249 24.84 2.14 9.58
N VAL A 250 25.12 3.42 9.75
CA VAL A 250 24.22 4.51 9.36
C VAL A 250 24.99 5.55 8.55
N ARG A 251 24.33 6.08 7.53
CA ARG A 251 24.81 7.20 6.73
C ARG A 251 23.68 8.19 6.51
N LEU A 252 23.89 9.42 6.95
CA LEU A 252 22.97 10.54 6.77
C LEU A 252 23.61 11.59 5.85
N VAL A 253 22.81 12.13 4.95
CA VAL A 253 23.13 13.38 4.23
C VAL A 253 22.23 14.45 4.82
N THR A 254 22.85 15.47 5.41
CA THR A 254 22.15 16.54 6.13
C THR A 254 22.54 17.89 5.57
N SER A 255 21.67 18.88 5.77
CA SER A 255 21.95 20.27 5.44
C SER A 255 21.68 21.15 6.65
N MET A 256 22.68 21.95 7.04
CA MET A 256 22.58 22.87 8.17
C MET A 256 22.62 24.30 7.66
N ASN A 257 21.58 25.09 7.95
CA ASN A 257 21.52 26.48 7.50
C ASN A 257 22.24 27.39 8.49
N ASN A 258 23.37 27.99 8.11
CA ASN A 258 24.08 28.92 8.97
C ASN A 258 23.70 30.38 8.65
N PRO A 259 22.88 31.05 9.48
CA PRO A 259 22.50 32.45 9.24
C PRO A 259 23.63 33.44 9.52
N SER A 260 24.67 33.04 10.28
CA SER A 260 25.80 33.91 10.61
C SER A 260 26.69 34.16 9.39
N PRO A 261 27.25 35.36 9.18
CA PRO A 261 28.28 35.59 8.16
C PRO A 261 29.61 34.88 8.47
N ILE A 262 29.72 34.26 9.64
CA ILE A 262 30.90 33.54 10.08
C ILE A 262 30.84 32.08 9.60
N GLY A 263 31.80 31.70 8.77
CA GLY A 263 32.08 30.32 8.35
C GLY A 263 33.30 29.74 9.07
N MET A 264 33.38 28.41 9.13
CA MET A 264 34.46 27.70 9.79
C MET A 264 34.72 26.32 9.19
N VAL A 265 35.98 25.95 9.04
CA VAL A 265 36.38 24.57 8.78
C VAL A 265 36.44 23.82 10.10
N LEU A 266 35.54 22.85 10.28
CA LEU A 266 35.43 22.02 11.47
C LEU A 266 36.28 20.73 11.38
N GLY A 267 36.70 20.34 10.17
CA GLY A 267 37.48 19.14 9.94
C GLY A 267 36.66 17.88 10.27
N THR A 268 37.04 17.15 11.32
CA THR A 268 36.24 16.01 11.79
C THR A 268 35.32 16.42 12.93
N MET A 269 34.02 16.24 12.74
CA MET A 269 32.99 16.52 13.74
C MET A 269 32.34 15.22 14.21
N VAL A 270 32.23 15.03 15.53
CA VAL A 270 31.61 13.85 16.14
C VAL A 270 30.33 14.26 16.87
N LEU A 271 29.23 13.56 16.61
CA LEU A 271 27.92 13.81 17.18
C LEU A 271 27.31 12.53 17.76
N ASP A 272 26.65 12.65 18.90
CA ASP A 272 25.82 11.60 19.49
C ASP A 272 24.35 11.83 19.15
N MET A 273 23.66 10.79 18.70
CA MET A 273 22.26 10.84 18.30
C MET A 273 21.34 10.27 19.39
N PHE A 274 20.18 10.90 19.58
CA PHE A 274 19.21 10.52 20.60
C PHE A 274 17.77 10.57 20.08
N TYR A 275 16.91 9.76 20.71
CA TYR A 275 15.45 9.85 20.56
C TYR A 275 14.78 9.59 21.90
N GLN A 276 13.95 10.54 22.37
CA GLN A 276 13.30 10.49 23.69
C GLN A 276 14.25 10.13 24.86
N GLY A 277 15.51 10.56 24.78
CA GLY A 277 16.55 10.26 25.78
C GLY A 277 17.33 8.96 25.54
N THR A 278 16.85 8.05 24.68
CA THR A 278 17.59 6.86 24.25
C THR A 278 18.77 7.27 23.37
N PHE A 279 19.97 6.82 23.74
CA PHE A 279 21.17 6.99 22.91
C PHE A 279 21.11 6.02 21.73
N LEU A 280 21.01 6.57 20.52
CA LEU A 280 20.90 5.80 19.28
C LEU A 280 22.26 5.36 18.75
N GLY A 281 23.31 6.14 18.99
CA GLY A 281 24.65 5.88 18.48
C GLY A 281 25.41 7.15 18.14
N GLN A 282 26.65 6.98 17.68
CA GLN A 282 27.56 8.07 17.35
C GLN A 282 27.81 8.12 15.85
N VAL A 283 27.81 9.33 15.29
CA VAL A 283 28.12 9.62 13.89
C VAL A 283 29.22 10.65 13.78
N THR A 284 29.97 10.56 12.69
CA THR A 284 31.11 11.41 12.39
C THR A 284 30.93 12.03 11.01
N ALA A 285 31.14 13.33 10.89
CA ALA A 285 31.34 14.00 9.62
C ALA A 285 32.83 14.25 9.41
N GLN A 286 33.35 13.87 8.26
CA GLN A 286 34.70 14.23 7.82
C GLN A 286 34.65 15.46 6.93
N ASN A 287 35.72 16.27 6.95
CA ASN A 287 35.83 17.50 6.16
C ASN A 287 34.62 18.43 6.32
N ALA A 288 34.06 18.50 7.52
CA ALA A 288 32.92 19.33 7.84
C ALA A 288 33.31 20.81 7.71
N VAL A 289 32.51 21.57 6.96
CA VAL A 289 32.68 23.00 6.75
C VAL A 289 31.34 23.69 6.99
N LEU A 290 31.35 24.74 7.80
CA LEU A 290 30.26 25.68 7.95
C LEU A 290 30.53 26.87 7.04
N VAL A 291 29.62 27.15 6.12
CA VAL A 291 29.69 28.33 5.25
C VAL A 291 28.85 29.43 5.86
N GLY A 292 29.39 30.66 5.93
CA GLY A 292 28.65 31.81 6.43
C GLY A 292 27.49 32.20 5.51
N GLY A 293 26.30 32.43 6.08
CA GLY A 293 25.11 32.90 5.38
C GLY A 293 24.53 31.92 4.37
N SER A 294 24.86 30.63 4.46
CA SER A 294 24.45 29.61 3.49
C SER A 294 24.23 28.23 4.11
N PRO A 295 23.42 27.36 3.48
CA PRO A 295 23.32 25.96 3.84
C PRO A 295 24.65 25.22 3.64
N SER A 296 25.02 24.42 4.62
CA SER A 296 26.24 23.63 4.62
C SER A 296 25.87 22.13 4.60
N PRO A 297 26.19 21.40 3.53
CA PRO A 297 25.94 19.96 3.47
C PRO A 297 26.92 19.22 4.38
N LEU A 298 26.42 18.22 5.09
CA LEU A 298 27.21 17.34 5.95
C LEU A 298 26.81 15.89 5.72
N ILE A 299 27.83 15.06 5.49
CA ILE A 299 27.68 13.61 5.42
C ILE A 299 28.13 13.05 6.77
N LEU A 300 27.20 12.40 7.47
CA LEU A 300 27.40 11.81 8.78
C LEU A 300 27.40 10.30 8.65
N GLU A 301 28.46 9.64 9.10
CA GLU A 301 28.61 8.18 9.05
C GLU A 301 28.94 7.63 10.44
N GLY A 302 28.37 6.49 10.78
CA GLY A 302 28.59 5.91 12.11
C GLY A 302 27.85 4.60 12.32
N ILE A 303 27.61 4.29 13.59
CA ILE A 303 26.91 3.07 14.01
C ILE A 303 25.74 3.46 14.91
N LEU A 304 24.55 3.01 14.54
CA LEU A 304 23.43 2.91 15.47
C LEU A 304 23.67 1.71 16.38
N VAL A 305 23.74 1.94 17.68
CA VAL A 305 24.14 0.91 18.64
C VAL A 305 23.00 -0.05 18.93
N ARG A 306 23.36 -1.30 19.22
CA ARG A 306 22.42 -2.33 19.66
C ARG A 306 21.80 -1.97 21.02
N GLN A 307 20.48 -1.97 21.07
CA GLN A 307 19.71 -1.77 22.28
C GLN A 307 19.35 -3.11 22.92
N THR A 308 19.36 -3.16 24.25
CA THR A 308 19.00 -4.36 25.03
C THR A 308 17.98 -4.07 26.13
N ASN A 309 17.81 -2.82 26.53
CA ASN A 309 16.79 -2.39 27.48
C ASN A 309 15.43 -2.23 26.77
N GLN A 310 14.35 -2.65 27.42
CA GLN A 310 12.99 -2.56 26.87
C GLN A 310 12.58 -1.14 26.48
N THR A 311 12.85 -0.13 27.31
CA THR A 311 12.49 1.28 27.01
C THR A 311 13.15 1.77 25.74
N ASP A 312 14.44 1.45 25.56
CA ASP A 312 15.20 1.83 24.37
C ASP A 312 14.74 1.06 23.12
N LEU A 313 14.38 -0.21 23.30
CA LEU A 313 13.77 -1.05 22.25
C LEU A 313 12.39 -0.53 21.84
N ASP A 314 11.58 -0.04 22.77
CA ASP A 314 10.28 0.56 22.47
C ASP A 314 10.45 1.88 21.70
N ASN A 315 11.39 2.72 22.14
CA ASN A 315 11.72 3.99 21.48
C ASN A 315 12.23 3.77 20.04
N ILE A 316 13.15 2.82 19.82
CA ILE A 316 13.65 2.53 18.47
C ILE A 316 12.58 1.84 17.60
N SER A 317 11.67 1.07 18.21
CA SER A 317 10.51 0.48 17.51
C SER A 317 9.58 1.56 16.98
N VAL A 318 9.30 2.60 17.77
CA VAL A 318 8.51 3.77 17.34
C VAL A 318 9.24 4.52 16.21
N LEU A 319 10.54 4.78 16.38
CA LEU A 319 11.35 5.49 15.38
C LEU A 319 11.32 4.79 14.02
N MET A 320 11.56 3.47 13.99
CA MET A 320 11.54 2.69 12.75
C MET A 320 10.13 2.57 12.17
N SER A 321 9.11 2.36 13.01
CA SER A 321 7.70 2.31 12.56
C SER A 321 7.28 3.61 11.89
N ASN A 322 7.61 4.75 12.51
CA ASN A 322 7.30 6.06 11.96
C ASN A 322 8.04 6.31 10.64
N PHE A 323 9.33 5.95 10.55
CA PHE A 323 10.08 6.09 9.30
C PHE A 323 9.46 5.26 8.17
N LEU A 324 9.16 3.99 8.42
CA LEU A 324 8.52 3.09 7.45
C LEU A 324 7.10 3.53 7.08
N GLY A 325 6.37 4.14 8.02
CA GLY A 325 5.03 4.70 7.83
C GLY A 325 5.01 6.14 7.29
N GLY A 326 6.17 6.75 6.98
CA GLY A 326 6.26 8.11 6.46
C GLY A 326 5.89 9.22 7.46
N LYS A 327 5.94 8.94 8.77
CA LYS A 327 5.65 9.90 9.84
C LYS A 327 6.92 10.61 10.29
N VAL A 328 6.84 11.94 10.42
CA VAL A 328 7.94 12.76 10.94
C VAL A 328 8.18 12.44 12.41
N THR A 329 9.43 12.13 12.75
CA THR A 329 9.87 11.91 14.13
C THR A 329 10.99 12.86 14.49
N MET A 330 10.82 13.66 15.55
CA MET A 330 11.88 14.55 16.01
C MET A 330 12.94 13.76 16.77
N THR A 331 14.15 13.74 16.22
CA THR A 331 15.36 13.21 16.86
C THR A 331 16.23 14.35 17.36
N SER A 332 17.22 14.07 18.19
CA SER A 332 18.21 15.07 18.58
C SER A 332 19.64 14.60 18.36
N ALA A 333 20.52 15.55 18.03
CA ALA A 333 21.96 15.33 17.93
C ALA A 333 22.69 16.26 18.89
N ARG A 334 23.68 15.73 19.61
CA ARG A 334 24.52 16.47 20.56
C ARG A 334 25.97 16.42 20.11
N GLY A 335 26.66 17.55 20.18
CA GLY A 335 28.10 17.61 19.92
C GLY A 335 28.90 16.73 20.86
N VAL A 336 29.97 16.11 20.36
CA VAL A 336 30.97 15.41 21.19
C VAL A 336 32.33 16.08 21.07
N SER A 337 32.83 16.24 19.83
CA SER A 337 34.12 16.89 19.59
C SER A 337 34.21 17.45 18.18
N VAL A 338 35.09 18.44 18.02
CA VAL A 338 35.49 19.00 16.73
C VAL A 338 37.01 18.99 16.62
N LYS A 339 37.50 18.46 15.50
CA LYS A 339 38.92 18.27 15.21
C LYS A 339 39.25 18.96 13.87
N PRO A 340 39.60 20.25 13.88
CA PRO A 340 39.86 21.02 12.65
C PRO A 340 40.96 20.42 11.76
N ASP A 341 41.98 19.80 12.36
CA ASP A 341 43.07 19.07 11.67
C ASP A 341 42.70 17.62 11.30
N GLY A 342 41.49 17.19 11.65
CA GLY A 342 40.99 15.83 11.50
C GLY A 342 41.33 14.87 12.65
N VAL A 343 42.24 15.22 13.56
CA VAL A 343 42.80 14.30 14.56
C VAL A 343 42.67 14.83 15.99
N THR A 344 43.07 16.08 16.22
CA THR A 344 43.19 16.69 17.54
C THR A 344 41.95 17.53 17.88
N ALA A 345 41.29 17.20 18.98
CA ALA A 345 40.13 17.98 19.41
C ALA A 345 40.56 19.34 19.95
N VAL A 346 39.86 20.40 19.55
CA VAL A 346 40.07 21.75 20.08
C VAL A 346 39.01 22.03 21.16
N SER A 347 39.46 22.33 22.36
CA SER A 347 38.64 22.34 23.58
C SER A 347 37.54 23.40 23.54
N TRP A 348 37.89 24.64 23.21
CA TRP A 348 36.92 25.75 23.19
C TRP A 348 35.83 25.55 22.11
N LEU A 349 36.20 24.95 20.97
CA LEU A 349 35.29 24.65 19.86
C LEU A 349 34.39 23.45 20.17
N SER A 350 34.98 22.39 20.74
CA SER A 350 34.26 21.19 21.15
C SER A 350 33.26 21.51 22.26
N ASN A 351 33.62 22.34 23.25
CA ASN A 351 32.72 22.80 24.30
C ASN A 351 31.53 23.61 23.77
N GLY A 352 31.77 24.40 22.71
CA GLY A 352 30.69 25.10 22.00
C GLY A 352 29.69 24.11 21.41
N LEU A 353 30.17 23.13 20.64
CA LEU A 353 29.31 22.13 20.00
C LEU A 353 28.61 21.19 21.01
N LEU A 354 29.30 20.81 22.09
CA LEU A 354 28.76 20.00 23.20
C LEU A 354 27.53 20.64 23.86
N ALA A 355 27.50 21.97 23.92
CA ALA A 355 26.39 22.70 24.50
C ALA A 355 25.17 22.80 23.58
N LEU A 356 25.31 22.47 22.30
CA LEU A 356 24.25 22.56 21.32
C LEU A 356 23.51 21.21 21.21
N THR A 357 22.19 21.27 21.38
CA THR A 357 21.30 20.14 21.04
C THR A 357 20.52 20.53 19.79
N LEU A 358 20.80 19.84 18.69
CA LEU A 358 20.09 20.02 17.42
C LEU A 358 18.84 19.15 17.44
N ASN A 359 17.68 19.74 17.11
CA ASN A 359 16.46 18.98 16.89
C ASN A 359 16.31 18.74 15.39
N VAL A 360 16.28 17.47 14.98
CA VAL A 360 16.34 17.08 13.57
C VAL A 360 15.13 16.20 13.23
N PRO A 361 14.26 16.64 12.29
CA PRO A 361 13.15 15.84 11.84
C PRO A 361 13.64 14.66 10.98
N LEU A 362 13.36 13.44 11.42
CA LEU A 362 13.58 12.22 10.65
C LEU A 362 12.27 11.77 10.00
N VAL A 363 12.27 11.67 8.67
CA VAL A 363 11.17 11.14 7.87
C VAL A 363 11.74 10.54 6.58
N SER A 364 11.05 9.58 5.98
CA SER A 364 11.41 9.13 4.63
C SER A 364 11.19 10.28 3.64
N PRO A 365 12.17 10.60 2.77
CA PRO A 365 12.03 11.69 1.78
C PRO A 365 10.94 11.41 0.75
N VAL A 366 10.57 10.14 0.56
CA VAL A 366 9.47 9.70 -0.31
C VAL A 366 8.56 8.71 0.43
N PRO A 367 7.26 8.65 0.11
CA PRO A 367 6.38 7.60 0.63
C PRO A 367 6.95 6.21 0.31
N LEU A 368 7.05 5.34 1.33
CA LEU A 368 7.59 4.00 1.19
C LEU A 368 6.47 3.01 0.90
N ASN A 369 6.64 2.20 -0.14
CA ASN A 369 5.81 1.02 -0.38
C ASN A 369 6.54 -0.23 0.10
N VAL A 370 6.40 -0.52 1.39
CA VAL A 370 7.14 -1.60 2.06
C VAL A 370 6.61 -2.98 1.67
N ILE A 371 5.29 -3.16 1.63
CA ILE A 371 4.63 -4.41 1.25
C ILE A 371 4.15 -4.27 -0.19
N ARG A 372 4.70 -5.09 -1.08
CA ARG A 372 4.57 -4.92 -2.54
C ARG A 372 3.47 -5.77 -3.16
N ASP A 373 3.35 -6.99 -2.67
CA ASP A 373 2.42 -7.99 -3.17
C ASP A 373 1.99 -8.91 -2.03
N ILE A 374 0.79 -9.47 -2.16
CA ILE A 374 0.21 -10.43 -1.26
C ILE A 374 -0.37 -11.56 -2.11
N SER A 375 -0.04 -12.80 -1.74
CA SER A 375 -0.61 -14.00 -2.33
C SER A 375 -1.14 -14.89 -1.22
N ILE A 376 -2.39 -15.34 -1.40
CA ILE A 376 -3.07 -16.25 -0.48
C ILE A 376 -3.09 -17.61 -1.15
N LYS A 377 -2.36 -18.57 -0.58
CA LYS A 377 -2.19 -19.89 -1.20
C LYS A 377 -3.40 -20.79 -0.98
N ASP A 378 -4.05 -20.65 0.16
CA ASP A 378 -5.26 -21.36 0.56
C ASP A 378 -6.16 -20.42 1.36
N MET A 379 -7.49 -20.57 1.23
CA MET A 379 -8.44 -19.78 2.02
C MET A 379 -9.63 -20.62 2.43
N GLY A 380 -9.93 -20.65 3.72
CA GLY A 380 -11.16 -21.19 4.27
C GLY A 380 -12.17 -20.08 4.54
N MET A 381 -13.41 -20.27 4.09
CA MET A 381 -14.56 -19.43 4.43
C MET A 381 -15.67 -20.30 5.02
N VAL A 382 -16.01 -20.04 6.28
CA VAL A 382 -17.08 -20.72 7.00
C VAL A 382 -18.25 -19.76 7.18
N PHE A 383 -19.35 -20.02 6.49
CA PHE A 383 -20.59 -19.27 6.61
C PHE A 383 -21.49 -19.87 7.68
N ASN A 384 -22.17 -19.03 8.45
CA ASN A 384 -23.07 -19.45 9.51
C ASN A 384 -24.41 -18.72 9.40
N PRO A 385 -25.52 -19.42 9.07
CA PRO A 385 -26.85 -18.81 9.00
C PRO A 385 -27.27 -18.09 10.28
N ALA A 386 -26.74 -18.47 11.45
CA ALA A 386 -27.05 -17.81 12.72
C ALA A 386 -26.40 -16.42 12.86
N ASN A 387 -25.28 -16.18 12.16
CA ASN A 387 -24.53 -14.93 12.17
C ASN A 387 -24.26 -14.48 10.72
N PRO A 388 -25.30 -14.03 9.98
CA PRO A 388 -25.14 -13.62 8.60
C PRO A 388 -24.21 -12.42 8.49
N TYR A 389 -23.47 -12.35 7.37
CA TYR A 389 -22.52 -11.29 7.02
C TYR A 389 -21.29 -11.19 7.94
N ILE A 390 -21.04 -12.23 8.75
CA ILE A 390 -19.83 -12.38 9.57
C ILE A 390 -19.24 -13.79 9.39
N PRO A 391 -18.91 -14.24 8.17
CA PRO A 391 -18.25 -15.52 7.98
C PRO A 391 -16.87 -15.54 8.65
N THR A 392 -16.39 -16.73 8.99
CA THR A 392 -15.01 -16.90 9.49
C THR A 392 -14.07 -17.15 8.33
N ALA A 393 -13.05 -16.30 8.18
CA ALA A 393 -11.98 -16.44 7.20
C ALA A 393 -10.72 -17.02 7.85
N SER A 394 -10.00 -17.88 7.13
CA SER A 394 -8.74 -18.47 7.59
C SER A 394 -7.82 -18.82 6.42
N SER A 395 -6.52 -18.91 6.67
CA SER A 395 -5.52 -19.35 5.69
C SER A 395 -4.33 -19.96 6.43
N ASN A 396 -3.81 -21.08 5.95
CA ASN A 396 -2.59 -21.67 6.49
C ASN A 396 -1.35 -20.98 5.92
N THR A 397 -1.42 -20.52 4.67
CA THR A 397 -0.29 -19.94 3.95
C THR A 397 -0.67 -18.66 3.20
N VAL A 398 -0.25 -17.54 3.76
CA VAL A 398 -0.20 -16.22 3.12
C VAL A 398 1.27 -15.86 2.91
N THR A 399 1.61 -15.41 1.71
CA THR A 399 2.93 -14.87 1.39
C THR A 399 2.81 -13.39 1.04
N ALA A 400 3.67 -12.55 1.59
CA ALA A 400 3.77 -11.15 1.20
C ALA A 400 5.19 -10.82 0.75
N GLY A 401 5.31 -10.17 -0.41
CA GLY A 401 6.56 -9.58 -0.86
C GLY A 401 6.81 -8.24 -0.14
N PHE A 402 8.03 -8.02 0.33
CA PHE A 402 8.42 -6.79 1.00
C PHE A 402 9.75 -6.24 0.50
N LYS A 403 9.92 -4.92 0.60
CA LYS A 403 11.21 -4.25 0.41
C LYS A 403 11.41 -3.18 1.48
N LEU A 404 12.38 -3.43 2.36
CA LEU A 404 12.81 -2.44 3.33
C LEU A 404 13.75 -1.41 2.67
N PRO A 405 13.76 -0.16 3.14
CA PRO A 405 14.70 0.87 2.69
C PRO A 405 16.10 0.71 3.32
N PHE A 406 16.32 -0.36 4.10
CA PHE A 406 17.53 -0.63 4.85
C PHE A 406 18.21 -1.89 4.27
N ASN A 407 19.54 -1.90 4.24
CA ASN A 407 20.35 -3.05 3.83
C ASN A 407 20.89 -3.84 5.03
N ILE A 408 20.16 -3.81 6.15
CA ILE A 408 20.48 -4.56 7.37
C ILE A 408 19.71 -5.87 7.41
N THR A 409 20.18 -6.81 8.22
CA THR A 409 19.44 -8.05 8.48
C THR A 409 18.17 -7.74 9.28
N VAL A 410 17.00 -8.16 8.77
CA VAL A 410 15.70 -8.01 9.47
C VAL A 410 14.95 -9.34 9.43
N GLY A 411 15.04 -10.11 10.51
CA GLY A 411 14.32 -11.36 10.67
C GLY A 411 12.97 -11.14 11.33
N MET A 412 11.88 -11.17 10.55
CA MET A 412 10.52 -11.08 11.07
C MET A 412 10.07 -12.46 11.59
N THR A 413 9.64 -12.54 12.86
CA THR A 413 9.25 -13.79 13.54
C THR A 413 7.75 -13.89 13.80
N ASN A 414 7.08 -12.75 13.93
CA ASN A 414 5.65 -12.69 14.15
C ASN A 414 5.04 -11.52 13.39
N VAL A 415 3.81 -11.69 12.93
CA VAL A 415 3.05 -10.63 12.27
C VAL A 415 1.65 -10.52 12.87
N SER A 416 1.08 -9.33 12.75
CA SER A 416 -0.32 -9.05 13.08
C SER A 416 -0.83 -8.02 12.08
N ASN A 417 -2.03 -8.25 11.54
CA ASN A 417 -2.55 -7.45 10.44
C ASN A 417 -4.03 -7.11 10.69
N THR A 418 -4.40 -5.88 10.40
CA THR A 418 -5.79 -5.50 10.17
C THR A 418 -5.99 -5.31 8.68
N MET A 419 -7.07 -5.86 8.12
CA MET A 419 -7.29 -5.90 6.67
C MET A 419 -8.70 -5.47 6.33
N SER A 420 -8.84 -4.77 5.22
CA SER A 420 -10.09 -4.48 4.53
C SER A 420 -10.03 -5.08 3.15
N ILE A 421 -11.06 -5.83 2.78
CA ILE A 421 -11.25 -6.38 1.44
C ILE A 421 -12.04 -5.38 0.61
N HIS A 422 -11.56 -5.09 -0.59
CA HIS A 422 -12.18 -4.19 -1.55
C HIS A 422 -12.45 -4.93 -2.85
N TYR A 423 -13.66 -4.76 -3.38
CA TYR A 423 -14.08 -5.37 -4.62
C TYR A 423 -14.83 -4.36 -5.48
N LYS A 424 -14.49 -4.29 -6.77
CA LYS A 424 -15.09 -3.34 -7.74
C LYS A 424 -15.13 -1.88 -7.23
N GLY A 425 -14.11 -1.47 -6.48
CA GLY A 425 -13.97 -0.10 -5.93
C GLY A 425 -14.71 0.17 -4.61
N LYS A 426 -15.41 -0.82 -4.03
CA LYS A 426 -16.11 -0.71 -2.74
C LYS A 426 -15.43 -1.55 -1.66
N THR A 427 -15.35 -1.02 -0.44
CA THR A 427 -14.90 -1.79 0.73
C THR A 427 -16.01 -2.75 1.15
N LEU A 428 -15.75 -4.05 1.04
CA LEU A 428 -16.74 -5.09 1.36
C LEU A 428 -16.77 -5.42 2.84
N ALA A 429 -15.60 -5.69 3.41
CA ALA A 429 -15.51 -6.32 4.73
C ALA A 429 -14.16 -6.04 5.39
N ASN A 430 -14.15 -6.10 6.71
CA ASN A 430 -12.95 -5.99 7.52
C ASN A 430 -12.64 -7.32 8.19
N ILE A 431 -11.36 -7.68 8.23
CA ILE A 431 -10.82 -8.77 9.04
C ILE A 431 -10.03 -8.13 10.16
N ASP A 432 -10.50 -8.31 11.40
CA ASP A 432 -9.72 -7.98 12.58
C ASP A 432 -8.90 -9.21 13.01
N ALA A 433 -7.72 -9.35 12.40
CA ALA A 433 -6.72 -10.34 12.77
C ALA A 433 -5.60 -9.71 13.61
N ALA A 434 -5.98 -8.90 14.62
CA ALA A 434 -5.04 -8.32 15.60
C ALA A 434 -4.39 -9.36 16.54
N VAL A 435 -4.38 -10.63 16.16
CA VAL A 435 -3.69 -11.72 16.86
C VAL A 435 -2.30 -11.87 16.25
N TRP A 436 -1.27 -11.92 17.09
CA TRP A 436 0.10 -12.19 16.66
C TRP A 436 0.24 -13.66 16.25
N ALA A 437 0.54 -13.90 14.99
CA ALA A 437 0.83 -15.23 14.45
C ALA A 437 2.32 -15.37 14.17
N GLU A 438 2.83 -16.60 14.21
CA GLU A 438 4.20 -16.88 13.78
C GLU A 438 4.36 -16.63 12.28
N ALA A 439 5.53 -16.12 11.90
CA ALA A 439 5.90 -15.83 10.54
C ALA A 439 7.32 -16.29 10.25
N ARG A 440 7.59 -16.60 8.98
CA ARG A 440 8.91 -16.96 8.48
C ARG A 440 9.30 -15.99 7.38
N SER A 441 10.39 -15.27 7.58
CA SER A 441 10.93 -14.33 6.60
C SER A 441 12.10 -14.96 5.84
N ASN A 442 12.10 -14.78 4.52
CA ASN A 442 13.25 -14.99 3.64
C ASN A 442 13.72 -13.62 3.14
N ILE A 443 14.73 -13.09 3.83
CA ILE A 443 15.24 -11.73 3.60
C ILE A 443 15.84 -11.59 2.20
N ALA A 444 16.57 -12.61 1.73
CA ALA A 444 17.21 -12.59 0.41
C ALA A 444 16.18 -12.56 -0.74
N ALA A 445 15.05 -13.26 -0.56
CA ALA A 445 13.95 -13.25 -1.52
C ALA A 445 13.01 -12.04 -1.35
N GLY A 446 13.08 -11.32 -0.22
CA GLY A 446 12.13 -10.27 0.14
C GLY A 446 10.71 -10.80 0.33
N VAL A 447 10.56 -11.98 0.92
CA VAL A 447 9.26 -12.64 1.11
C VAL A 447 9.06 -13.01 2.57
N ILE A 448 7.86 -12.80 3.09
CA ILE A 448 7.41 -13.31 4.39
C ILE A 448 6.24 -14.27 4.19
N THR A 449 6.24 -15.38 4.94
CA THR A 449 5.17 -16.39 4.95
C THR A 449 4.57 -16.50 6.34
N PHE A 450 3.24 -16.48 6.45
CA PHE A 450 2.50 -16.56 7.70
C PHE A 450 1.10 -17.15 7.48
N GLY A 451 0.40 -17.54 8.54
CA GLY A 451 -1.01 -17.96 8.48
C GLY A 451 -1.95 -16.83 8.86
N LEU A 452 -3.18 -16.86 8.34
CA LEU A 452 -4.31 -16.09 8.85
C LEU A 452 -5.11 -17.00 9.82
N PRO A 453 -5.04 -16.77 11.14
CA PRO A 453 -5.86 -17.53 12.09
C PRO A 453 -7.35 -17.33 11.79
N PRO A 454 -8.22 -18.28 12.20
CA PRO A 454 -9.67 -18.12 12.05
C PRO A 454 -10.15 -16.79 12.64
N SER A 455 -10.58 -15.90 11.76
CA SER A 455 -10.88 -14.50 12.08
C SER A 455 -12.26 -14.13 11.51
N PRO A 456 -13.09 -13.38 12.24
CA PRO A 456 -14.34 -12.86 11.71
C PRO A 456 -14.08 -11.91 10.53
N LEU A 457 -14.73 -12.17 9.40
CA LEU A 457 -14.81 -11.26 8.26
C LEU A 457 -16.11 -10.47 8.37
N VAL A 458 -16.04 -9.28 8.96
CA VAL A 458 -17.21 -8.43 9.21
C VAL A 458 -17.54 -7.64 7.96
N VAL A 459 -18.62 -7.99 7.27
CA VAL A 459 -19.10 -7.29 6.07
C VAL A 459 -19.73 -5.96 6.45
N GLN A 460 -19.47 -4.91 5.68
CA GLN A 460 -20.05 -3.58 5.88
C GLN A 460 -21.56 -3.61 5.60
N GLU A 461 -22.33 -2.90 6.41
CA GLU A 461 -23.79 -2.85 6.30
C GLU A 461 -24.27 -2.41 4.92
N ASP A 462 -23.61 -1.43 4.32
CA ASP A 462 -23.93 -0.92 2.99
C ASP A 462 -23.36 -1.77 1.85
N ALA A 463 -22.49 -2.76 2.12
CA ALA A 463 -21.80 -3.59 1.12
C ALA A 463 -22.29 -5.05 1.05
N LYS A 464 -23.40 -5.39 1.71
CA LYS A 464 -23.96 -6.74 1.79
C LYS A 464 -24.30 -7.35 0.41
N GLU A 465 -24.82 -6.53 -0.50
CA GLU A 465 -25.13 -6.97 -1.87
C GLU A 465 -23.86 -7.23 -2.68
N GLU A 466 -22.87 -6.33 -2.62
CA GLU A 466 -21.59 -6.51 -3.31
C GLU A 466 -20.78 -7.67 -2.74
N PHE A 467 -20.86 -7.93 -1.44
CA PHE A 467 -20.26 -9.11 -0.83
C PHE A 467 -20.91 -10.40 -1.34
N SER A 468 -22.25 -10.45 -1.40
CA SER A 468 -22.97 -11.59 -1.97
C SER A 468 -22.58 -11.82 -3.44
N GLN A 469 -22.39 -10.74 -4.21
CA GLN A 469 -21.90 -10.84 -5.59
C GLN A 469 -20.43 -11.28 -5.65
N PHE A 470 -19.56 -10.85 -4.74
CA PHE A 470 -18.18 -11.31 -4.64
C PHE A 470 -18.10 -12.82 -4.38
N VAL A 471 -18.92 -13.34 -3.48
CA VAL A 471 -19.02 -14.78 -3.21
C VAL A 471 -19.57 -15.54 -4.42
N ALA A 472 -20.55 -14.97 -5.13
CA ALA A 472 -21.04 -15.54 -6.39
C ALA A 472 -19.96 -15.59 -7.46
N ASP A 473 -19.21 -14.49 -7.63
CA ASP A 473 -18.13 -14.37 -8.59
C ASP A 473 -17.01 -15.39 -8.31
N LEU A 474 -16.70 -15.67 -7.03
CA LEU A 474 -15.78 -16.74 -6.61
C LEU A 474 -16.33 -18.17 -6.85
N THR A 475 -17.65 -18.32 -6.89
CA THR A 475 -18.30 -19.63 -7.04
C THR A 475 -18.33 -20.09 -8.51
N VAL A 476 -18.58 -19.17 -9.45
CA VAL A 476 -18.82 -19.53 -10.85
C VAL A 476 -17.67 -19.22 -11.80
N ASN A 477 -16.72 -18.35 -11.43
CA ASN A 477 -15.59 -18.01 -12.30
C ASN A 477 -14.33 -18.80 -11.93
N GLN A 478 -13.43 -18.95 -12.90
CA GLN A 478 -12.14 -19.63 -12.71
C GLN A 478 -11.20 -18.87 -11.78
N GLU A 479 -11.18 -17.54 -11.85
CA GLU A 479 -10.34 -16.69 -11.00
C GLU A 479 -11.10 -15.43 -10.61
N GLN A 480 -10.75 -14.88 -9.45
CA GLN A 480 -11.23 -13.58 -8.99
C GLN A 480 -10.11 -12.74 -8.41
N THR A 481 -10.09 -11.48 -8.80
CA THR A 481 -9.13 -10.48 -8.29
C THR A 481 -9.87 -9.44 -7.45
N PHE A 482 -9.33 -9.15 -6.28
CA PHE A 482 -9.82 -8.14 -5.35
C PHE A 482 -8.63 -7.42 -4.71
N ALA A 483 -8.86 -6.24 -4.13
CA ALA A 483 -7.83 -5.50 -3.43
C ALA A 483 -7.93 -5.73 -1.93
N VAL A 484 -6.79 -5.77 -1.25
CA VAL A 484 -6.68 -5.81 0.20
C VAL A 484 -5.83 -4.64 0.65
N SER A 485 -6.34 -3.86 1.60
CA SER A 485 -5.57 -2.79 2.25
C SER A 485 -5.65 -2.90 3.76
N GLY A 486 -4.69 -2.28 4.45
CA GLY A 486 -4.66 -2.42 5.89
C GLY A 486 -3.39 -1.89 6.53
N LEU A 487 -3.21 -2.26 7.80
CA LEU A 487 -2.02 -1.97 8.59
C LEU A 487 -1.37 -3.29 9.02
N ALA A 488 -0.08 -3.41 8.70
CA ALA A 488 0.74 -4.53 9.12
C ALA A 488 1.62 -4.15 10.31
N SER A 489 1.82 -5.12 11.19
CA SER A 489 2.78 -5.05 12.29
C SER A 489 3.63 -6.31 12.31
N ALA A 490 4.90 -6.18 12.66
CA ALA A 490 5.86 -7.27 12.71
C ALA A 490 6.79 -7.17 13.93
N ILE A 491 7.05 -8.28 14.61
CA ILE A 491 8.17 -8.39 15.55
C ILE A 491 9.38 -8.86 14.74
N SER A 492 10.44 -8.06 14.78
CA SER A 492 11.61 -8.23 13.92
C SER A 492 12.90 -8.22 14.74
N THR A 493 13.73 -9.24 14.59
CA THR A 493 15.10 -9.24 15.09
C THR A 493 16.01 -8.52 14.10
N THR A 494 16.75 -7.53 14.60
CA THR A 494 17.70 -6.73 13.80
C THR A 494 19.04 -6.63 14.53
N PRO A 495 20.10 -6.12 13.87
CA PRO A 495 21.37 -5.81 14.53
C PRO A 495 21.23 -4.80 15.67
N ILE A 496 20.30 -3.85 15.57
CA ILE A 496 20.05 -2.82 16.59
C ILE A 496 19.17 -3.29 17.76
N GLY A 497 18.62 -4.51 17.69
CA GLY A 497 17.77 -5.09 18.73
C GLY A 497 16.49 -5.74 18.16
N THR A 498 15.65 -6.27 19.03
CA THR A 498 14.32 -6.77 18.65
C THR A 498 13.34 -5.61 18.61
N VAL A 499 12.83 -5.28 17.43
CA VAL A 499 11.94 -4.14 17.22
C VAL A 499 10.53 -4.59 16.86
N LYS A 500 9.54 -3.83 17.33
CA LYS A 500 8.13 -4.01 16.98
C LYS A 500 7.76 -2.96 15.94
N LEU A 501 7.77 -3.36 14.67
CA LEU A 501 7.32 -2.52 13.56
C LEU A 501 5.79 -2.49 13.58
N THR A 502 5.17 -1.32 13.63
CA THR A 502 3.71 -1.20 13.76
C THR A 502 3.12 -0.17 12.80
N GLY A 503 1.89 -0.41 12.35
CA GLY A 503 1.14 0.55 11.55
C GLY A 503 1.73 0.79 10.17
N ILE A 504 2.34 -0.24 9.56
CA ILE A 504 2.89 -0.15 8.20
C ILE A 504 1.74 -0.31 7.21
N PRO A 505 1.37 0.74 6.45
CA PRO A 505 0.25 0.65 5.53
C PRO A 505 0.61 -0.24 4.34
N PHE A 506 -0.39 -0.98 3.85
CA PHE A 506 -0.27 -1.73 2.59
C PHE A 506 -1.57 -1.65 1.79
N ASN A 507 -1.41 -1.83 0.48
CA ASN A 507 -2.49 -1.99 -0.47
C ASN A 507 -1.99 -2.88 -1.60
N SER A 508 -2.66 -4.00 -1.85
CA SER A 508 -2.25 -4.97 -2.86
C SER A 508 -3.46 -5.63 -3.49
N ASN A 509 -3.35 -5.96 -4.77
CA ASN A 509 -4.32 -6.83 -5.43
C ASN A 509 -3.96 -8.29 -5.11
N VAL A 510 -4.98 -9.09 -4.83
CA VAL A 510 -4.91 -10.52 -4.59
C VAL A 510 -5.78 -11.21 -5.64
N THR A 511 -5.23 -12.22 -6.30
CA THR A 511 -5.96 -13.08 -7.22
C THR A 511 -6.09 -14.46 -6.62
N MET A 512 -7.29 -15.03 -6.70
CA MET A 512 -7.62 -16.36 -6.19
C MET A 512 -8.29 -17.19 -7.27
N THR A 513 -8.00 -18.49 -7.29
CA THR A 513 -8.76 -19.44 -8.11
C THR A 513 -10.14 -19.62 -7.48
N GLY A 514 -11.20 -19.43 -8.26
CA GLY A 514 -12.58 -19.67 -7.86
C GLY A 514 -12.97 -21.15 -8.00
N LEU A 515 -14.12 -21.52 -7.43
CA LEU A 515 -14.64 -22.88 -7.45
C LEU A 515 -15.00 -23.35 -8.87
N ASN A 516 -15.43 -22.42 -9.72
CA ASN A 516 -15.77 -22.63 -11.12
C ASN A 516 -16.78 -23.78 -11.34
N PHE A 517 -17.81 -23.86 -10.50
CA PHE A 517 -18.77 -24.97 -10.50
C PHE A 517 -19.50 -25.18 -11.84
N ASN A 518 -19.58 -24.13 -12.67
CA ASN A 518 -20.28 -24.20 -13.95
C ASN A 518 -19.47 -24.87 -15.06
N ALA A 519 -18.16 -25.04 -14.87
CA ALA A 519 -17.26 -25.63 -15.84
C ALA A 519 -16.81 -27.05 -15.46
N ILE A 520 -17.32 -27.61 -14.36
CA ILE A 520 -16.94 -28.93 -13.85
C ILE A 520 -18.11 -29.90 -13.84
N ASP A 521 -17.80 -31.17 -14.08
CA ASP A 521 -18.76 -32.26 -13.98
C ASP A 521 -18.68 -32.91 -12.59
N ALA A 522 -19.83 -33.06 -11.93
CA ALA A 522 -19.93 -33.86 -10.71
C ALA A 522 -20.10 -35.35 -11.05
N ALA A 523 -19.48 -36.22 -10.25
CA ALA A 523 -19.64 -37.66 -10.41
C ALA A 523 -20.68 -38.19 -9.40
N VAL A 524 -21.70 -38.90 -9.89
CA VAL A 524 -22.71 -39.56 -9.06
C VAL A 524 -22.41 -41.05 -9.00
N THR A 525 -22.40 -41.60 -7.78
CA THR A 525 -22.16 -43.02 -7.53
C THR A 525 -23.14 -43.53 -6.47
N ASN A 526 -23.28 -44.86 -6.39
CA ASN A 526 -24.11 -45.53 -5.38
C ASN A 526 -25.57 -45.05 -5.36
N VAL A 527 -26.20 -44.90 -6.53
CA VAL A 527 -27.62 -44.52 -6.63
C VAL A 527 -28.49 -45.67 -6.14
N ILE A 528 -29.15 -45.47 -5.01
CA ILE A 528 -30.02 -46.46 -4.36
C ILE A 528 -31.41 -45.86 -4.16
N VAL A 529 -32.41 -46.44 -4.84
CA VAL A 529 -33.82 -46.17 -4.53
C VAL A 529 -34.15 -46.79 -3.17
N SER A 530 -34.24 -45.93 -2.14
CA SER A 530 -34.35 -46.31 -0.73
C SER A 530 -35.76 -46.19 -0.17
N GLY A 531 -36.65 -45.47 -0.86
CA GLY A 531 -38.01 -45.22 -0.40
C GLY A 531 -38.88 -44.54 -1.45
N GLY A 532 -40.14 -44.31 -1.10
CA GLY A 532 -41.07 -43.50 -1.88
C GLY A 532 -42.39 -43.33 -1.15
N ASN A 533 -43.09 -42.24 -1.48
CA ASN A 533 -44.45 -41.94 -1.02
C ASN A 533 -45.26 -41.40 -2.21
N GLU A 534 -46.49 -40.97 -1.99
CA GLU A 534 -47.36 -40.47 -3.07
C GLU A 534 -46.77 -39.26 -3.82
N ASP A 535 -45.88 -38.50 -3.20
CA ASP A 535 -45.31 -37.27 -3.77
C ASP A 535 -44.00 -37.49 -4.54
N HIS A 536 -43.12 -38.39 -4.06
CA HIS A 536 -41.78 -38.60 -4.65
C HIS A 536 -41.15 -39.97 -4.34
N ILE A 537 -40.14 -40.33 -5.13
CA ILE A 537 -39.19 -41.42 -4.86
C ILE A 537 -37.96 -40.85 -4.14
N ILE A 538 -37.45 -41.56 -3.15
CA ILE A 538 -36.23 -41.19 -2.43
C ILE A 538 -35.05 -42.01 -2.99
N MET A 539 -34.06 -41.32 -3.55
CA MET A 539 -32.83 -41.89 -4.05
C MET A 539 -31.64 -41.40 -3.24
N ASN A 540 -31.00 -42.31 -2.49
CA ASN A 540 -29.77 -42.02 -1.78
C ASN A 540 -28.60 -42.20 -2.74
N GLN A 541 -27.70 -41.23 -2.82
CA GLN A 541 -26.55 -41.28 -3.72
C GLN A 541 -25.35 -40.53 -3.14
N THR A 542 -24.16 -40.86 -3.61
CA THR A 542 -22.93 -40.11 -3.30
C THR A 542 -22.58 -39.23 -4.48
N VAL A 543 -22.52 -37.92 -4.25
CA VAL A 543 -22.09 -36.93 -5.25
C VAL A 543 -20.66 -36.51 -4.89
N ALA A 544 -19.71 -36.74 -5.80
CA ALA A 544 -18.37 -36.19 -5.69
C ALA A 544 -18.31 -34.87 -6.46
N LEU A 545 -18.29 -33.76 -5.71
CA LEU A 545 -18.12 -32.41 -6.27
C LEU A 545 -16.62 -32.09 -6.34
N PRO A 546 -16.03 -31.97 -7.54
CA PRO A 546 -14.63 -31.58 -7.65
C PRO A 546 -14.45 -30.11 -7.25
N ASN A 547 -13.31 -29.80 -6.66
CA ASN A 547 -12.88 -28.44 -6.38
C ASN A 547 -11.41 -28.31 -6.78
N ALA A 548 -11.17 -27.70 -7.94
CA ALA A 548 -9.82 -27.46 -8.46
C ALA A 548 -9.15 -26.20 -7.86
N SER A 549 -9.88 -25.45 -7.04
CA SER A 549 -9.38 -24.26 -6.36
C SER A 549 -8.70 -24.60 -5.03
N ASN A 550 -8.08 -23.59 -4.43
CA ASN A 550 -7.54 -23.66 -3.08
C ASN A 550 -8.50 -23.08 -2.02
N LEU A 551 -9.79 -22.93 -2.38
CA LEU A 551 -10.84 -22.47 -1.49
C LEU A 551 -11.42 -23.66 -0.71
N THR A 552 -11.61 -23.47 0.59
CA THR A 552 -12.49 -24.32 1.41
C THR A 552 -13.73 -23.53 1.78
N VAL A 553 -14.91 -24.04 1.45
CA VAL A 553 -16.19 -23.36 1.73
C VAL A 553 -17.14 -24.30 2.47
N SER A 554 -17.71 -23.82 3.57
CA SER A 554 -18.81 -24.51 4.26
C SER A 554 -20.00 -23.58 4.45
N GLY A 555 -21.19 -24.04 4.09
CA GLY A 555 -22.38 -23.19 3.96
C GLY A 555 -23.69 -23.75 4.53
N GLY A 556 -23.64 -24.87 5.25
CA GLY A 556 -24.82 -25.56 5.78
C GLY A 556 -25.54 -26.39 4.72
N SER A 557 -26.84 -26.65 4.93
CA SER A 557 -27.64 -27.47 4.02
C SER A 557 -27.98 -26.73 2.72
N VAL A 558 -28.03 -27.48 1.61
CA VAL A 558 -28.38 -26.96 0.28
C VAL A 558 -29.44 -27.85 -0.38
N LEU A 559 -30.40 -27.23 -1.04
CA LEU A 559 -31.44 -27.89 -1.86
C LEU A 559 -31.31 -27.40 -3.31
N LEU A 560 -30.94 -28.28 -4.23
CA LEU A 560 -30.71 -27.96 -5.64
C LEU A 560 -31.76 -28.64 -6.52
N THR A 561 -32.14 -28.00 -7.62
CA THR A 561 -33.10 -28.58 -8.55
C THR A 561 -32.39 -29.39 -9.63
N VAL A 562 -32.93 -30.56 -9.98
CA VAL A 562 -32.35 -31.47 -10.97
C VAL A 562 -33.23 -31.51 -12.22
N TYR A 563 -32.57 -31.38 -13.38
CA TYR A 563 -33.16 -31.46 -14.71
C TYR A 563 -32.49 -32.57 -15.52
N ASP A 564 -33.24 -33.15 -16.45
CA ASP A 564 -32.67 -33.95 -17.52
C ASP A 564 -31.89 -33.03 -18.47
N LYS A 565 -30.60 -33.32 -18.69
CA LYS A 565 -29.71 -32.43 -19.45
C LYS A 565 -30.07 -32.36 -20.94
N VAL A 566 -30.70 -33.40 -21.49
CA VAL A 566 -31.01 -33.50 -22.92
C VAL A 566 -32.31 -32.76 -23.26
N THR A 567 -33.34 -32.96 -22.46
CA THR A 567 -34.69 -32.43 -22.70
C THR A 567 -35.02 -31.17 -21.91
N ASP A 568 -34.16 -30.80 -20.95
CA ASP A 568 -34.33 -29.69 -20.02
C ASP A 568 -35.62 -29.78 -19.17
N GLN A 569 -36.05 -31.01 -18.88
CA GLN A 569 -37.26 -31.26 -18.09
C GLN A 569 -36.93 -31.53 -16.62
N TYR A 570 -37.79 -31.00 -15.75
CA TYR A 570 -37.67 -31.13 -14.30
C TYR A 570 -37.77 -32.60 -13.84
N LEU A 571 -36.82 -33.03 -13.00
CA LEU A 571 -36.77 -34.39 -12.43
C LEU A 571 -37.05 -34.41 -10.91
N GLY A 572 -36.66 -33.38 -10.16
CA GLY A 572 -36.86 -33.33 -8.71
C GLY A 572 -35.85 -32.45 -7.98
N GLU A 573 -35.71 -32.66 -6.67
CA GLU A 573 -34.84 -31.86 -5.78
C GLU A 573 -33.75 -32.72 -5.14
N LEU A 574 -32.51 -32.22 -5.15
CA LEU A 574 -31.33 -32.82 -4.54
C LEU A 574 -30.98 -32.10 -3.23
N SER A 575 -31.08 -32.82 -2.12
CA SER A 575 -30.72 -32.32 -0.79
C SER A 575 -29.30 -32.73 -0.40
N ILE A 576 -28.49 -31.74 -0.04
CA ILE A 576 -27.14 -31.87 0.51
C ILE A 576 -27.18 -31.37 1.96
N PRO A 577 -27.16 -32.25 2.98
CA PRO A 577 -27.37 -31.82 4.38
C PRO A 577 -26.30 -30.88 4.94
N ASN A 578 -25.05 -31.04 4.50
CA ASN A 578 -23.95 -30.17 4.92
C ASN A 578 -22.97 -29.99 3.76
N LEU A 579 -23.07 -28.84 3.08
CA LEU A 579 -22.12 -28.47 2.05
C LEU A 579 -20.79 -28.09 2.71
N ASN A 580 -19.78 -28.92 2.48
CA ASN A 580 -18.39 -28.67 2.81
C ASN A 580 -17.52 -29.02 1.61
N VAL A 581 -16.96 -28.01 0.97
CA VAL A 581 -16.18 -28.15 -0.26
C VAL A 581 -14.74 -27.78 0.08
N VAL A 582 -13.86 -28.77 0.16
CA VAL A 582 -12.41 -28.62 0.32
C VAL A 582 -11.71 -28.83 -1.03
N PRO A 583 -10.43 -28.40 -1.20
CA PRO A 583 -9.67 -28.70 -2.40
C PRO A 583 -9.61 -30.21 -2.70
N GLY A 584 -9.83 -30.59 -3.96
CA GLY A 584 -9.88 -31.98 -4.41
C GLY A 584 -11.31 -32.52 -4.59
N ALA A 585 -11.48 -33.84 -4.44
CA ALA A 585 -12.77 -34.50 -4.59
C ALA A 585 -13.58 -34.48 -3.28
N ASN A 586 -14.85 -34.07 -3.34
CA ASN A 586 -15.73 -33.97 -2.17
C ASN A 586 -16.89 -34.98 -2.24
N PRO A 587 -16.67 -36.27 -1.91
CA PRO A 587 -17.72 -37.27 -1.91
C PRO A 587 -18.70 -37.00 -0.76
N THR A 588 -19.90 -36.55 -1.11
CA THR A 588 -20.93 -36.16 -0.14
C THR A 588 -22.17 -37.03 -0.31
N PRO A 589 -22.69 -37.65 0.77
CA PRO A 589 -23.99 -38.31 0.75
C PRO A 589 -25.11 -37.29 0.51
N THR A 590 -26.01 -37.61 -0.42
CA THR A 590 -27.11 -36.74 -0.83
C THR A 590 -28.40 -37.55 -1.00
N ASN A 591 -29.53 -36.87 -0.84
CA ASN A 591 -30.85 -37.44 -1.06
C ASN A 591 -31.50 -36.74 -2.26
N PHE A 592 -31.75 -37.49 -3.31
CA PHE A 592 -32.49 -37.02 -4.48
C PHE A 592 -33.96 -37.40 -4.33
N LEU A 593 -34.82 -36.40 -4.19
CA LEU A 593 -36.26 -36.52 -4.17
C LEU A 593 -36.74 -36.43 -5.61
N PHE A 594 -37.11 -37.56 -6.20
CA PHE A 594 -37.49 -37.66 -7.61
C PHE A 594 -39.00 -37.59 -7.79
N HIS A 595 -39.47 -36.57 -8.51
CA HIS A 595 -40.89 -36.31 -8.76
C HIS A 595 -41.11 -35.45 -10.02
N PRO A 596 -40.71 -35.94 -11.20
CA PRO A 596 -40.92 -35.25 -12.46
C PRO A 596 -42.42 -34.99 -12.72
N LYS A 597 -42.75 -33.79 -13.24
CA LYS A 597 -44.12 -33.43 -13.63
C LYS A 597 -44.58 -34.17 -14.89
N ASN A 598 -43.63 -34.52 -15.77
CA ASN A 598 -43.90 -35.30 -16.97
C ASN A 598 -43.86 -36.79 -16.64
N THR A 599 -45.03 -37.43 -16.67
CA THR A 599 -45.19 -38.86 -16.38
C THR A 599 -44.51 -39.77 -17.41
N THR A 600 -44.35 -39.30 -18.65
CA THR A 600 -43.61 -40.08 -19.68
C THR A 600 -42.13 -40.12 -19.35
N LEU A 601 -41.55 -38.96 -18.98
CA LEU A 601 -40.15 -38.88 -18.55
C LEU A 601 -39.91 -39.68 -17.26
N ARG A 602 -40.86 -39.61 -16.31
CA ARG A 602 -40.86 -40.41 -15.09
C ARG A 602 -40.70 -41.90 -15.38
N ASP A 603 -41.58 -42.41 -16.22
CA ASP A 603 -41.68 -43.84 -16.52
C ASP A 603 -40.45 -44.29 -17.32
N GLN A 604 -39.99 -43.47 -18.27
CA GLN A 604 -38.76 -43.69 -19.00
C GLN A 604 -37.55 -43.78 -18.05
N PHE A 605 -37.37 -42.80 -17.16
CA PHE A 605 -36.25 -42.78 -16.22
C PHE A 605 -36.21 -44.03 -15.33
N LEU A 606 -37.35 -44.46 -14.78
CA LEU A 606 -37.39 -45.67 -13.93
C LEU A 606 -37.13 -46.96 -14.71
N SER A 607 -37.64 -47.05 -15.94
CA SER A 607 -37.41 -48.16 -16.86
C SER A 607 -35.92 -48.27 -17.23
N GLU A 608 -35.32 -47.14 -17.59
CA GLU A 608 -33.92 -47.02 -17.96
C GLU A 608 -32.98 -47.24 -16.75
N TYR A 609 -33.41 -46.85 -15.54
CA TYR A 609 -32.65 -47.07 -14.31
C TYR A 609 -32.52 -48.56 -14.02
N LEU A 610 -33.60 -49.32 -14.18
CA LEU A 610 -33.60 -50.77 -14.00
C LEU A 610 -32.86 -51.51 -15.11
N THR A 611 -32.69 -50.92 -16.29
CA THR A 611 -31.95 -51.51 -17.41
C THR A 611 -30.49 -51.02 -17.50
N GLY A 612 -30.04 -50.22 -16.53
CA GLY A 612 -28.64 -49.80 -16.39
C GLY A 612 -28.21 -48.66 -17.32
N ALA A 613 -29.14 -47.85 -17.81
CA ALA A 613 -28.81 -46.66 -18.59
C ALA A 613 -28.03 -45.61 -17.77
N VAL A 614 -27.37 -44.68 -18.46
CA VAL A 614 -26.69 -43.54 -17.83
C VAL A 614 -27.46 -42.27 -18.16
N PHE A 615 -27.87 -41.54 -17.13
CA PHE A 615 -28.68 -40.34 -17.25
C PHE A 615 -27.81 -39.09 -17.20
N PRO A 616 -27.75 -38.27 -18.26
CA PRO A 616 -27.09 -36.98 -18.21
C PRO A 616 -27.98 -35.99 -17.43
N LEU A 617 -27.44 -35.42 -16.35
CA LEU A 617 -28.17 -34.54 -15.44
C LEU A 617 -27.62 -33.10 -15.50
N LYS A 618 -28.52 -32.13 -15.35
CA LYS A 618 -28.19 -30.73 -15.11
C LYS A 618 -28.76 -30.32 -13.76
N VAL A 619 -27.89 -29.97 -12.82
CA VAL A 619 -28.27 -29.54 -11.46
C VAL A 619 -28.15 -28.03 -11.38
N VAL A 620 -29.20 -27.35 -10.93
CA VAL A 620 -29.28 -25.88 -10.91
C VAL A 620 -29.60 -25.41 -9.49
N GLY A 621 -28.93 -24.36 -9.05
CA GLY A 621 -29.26 -23.67 -7.80
C GLY A 621 -30.17 -22.46 -8.01
N SER A 622 -30.82 -22.03 -6.93
CA SER A 622 -31.62 -20.80 -6.85
C SER A 622 -31.29 -20.03 -5.57
N LYS A 623 -31.94 -18.88 -5.34
CA LYS A 623 -31.78 -18.14 -4.07
C LYS A 623 -32.37 -18.90 -2.89
N GLU A 624 -33.35 -19.74 -3.14
CA GLU A 624 -34.03 -20.59 -2.15
C GLU A 624 -33.22 -21.85 -1.83
N SER A 625 -32.16 -22.14 -2.57
CA SER A 625 -31.33 -23.33 -2.36
C SER A 625 -30.62 -23.36 -1.01
N THR A 626 -30.49 -22.23 -0.31
CA THR A 626 -29.83 -22.17 0.99
C THR A 626 -30.46 -21.10 1.88
N ALA A 627 -30.45 -21.36 3.20
CA ALA A 627 -30.84 -20.38 4.21
C ALA A 627 -29.73 -19.35 4.48
N THR A 628 -28.49 -19.62 4.04
CA THR A 628 -27.34 -18.72 4.20
C THR A 628 -27.45 -17.56 3.20
N VAL A 629 -27.87 -16.39 3.68
CA VAL A 629 -28.21 -15.23 2.83
C VAL A 629 -27.07 -14.81 1.89
N GLU A 630 -25.82 -14.88 2.34
CA GLU A 630 -24.64 -14.51 1.58
C GLU A 630 -24.37 -15.45 0.39
N LEU A 631 -24.84 -16.70 0.49
CA LEU A 631 -24.68 -17.72 -0.53
C LEU A 631 -25.84 -17.73 -1.54
N GLN A 632 -26.96 -17.06 -1.27
CA GLN A 632 -28.14 -17.10 -2.15
C GLN A 632 -27.84 -16.58 -3.56
N GLN A 633 -27.08 -15.48 -3.65
CA GLN A 633 -26.67 -14.93 -4.94
C GLN A 633 -25.75 -15.90 -5.69
N ALA A 634 -24.82 -16.55 -4.98
CA ALA A 634 -23.94 -17.57 -5.56
C ALA A 634 -24.73 -18.77 -6.08
N MET A 635 -25.63 -19.33 -5.26
CA MET A 635 -26.45 -20.49 -5.60
C MET A 635 -27.33 -20.23 -6.82
N SER A 636 -27.88 -19.03 -6.97
CA SER A 636 -28.69 -18.67 -8.15
C SER A 636 -27.94 -18.71 -9.49
N GLN A 637 -26.61 -18.75 -9.46
CA GLN A 637 -25.75 -18.82 -10.65
C GLN A 637 -25.11 -20.20 -10.84
N VAL A 638 -25.30 -21.13 -9.90
CA VAL A 638 -24.73 -22.49 -9.97
C VAL A 638 -25.50 -23.32 -10.97
N THR A 639 -24.78 -23.90 -11.93
CA THR A 639 -25.27 -24.93 -12.85
C THR A 639 -24.21 -26.00 -13.02
N ILE A 640 -24.45 -27.18 -12.46
CA ILE A 640 -23.49 -28.29 -12.47
C ILE A 640 -23.97 -29.37 -13.43
N SER A 641 -23.08 -29.81 -14.31
CA SER A 641 -23.32 -30.98 -15.16
C SER A 641 -22.95 -32.25 -14.41
N SER A 642 -23.69 -33.33 -14.66
CA SER A 642 -23.46 -34.61 -13.99
C SER A 642 -24.00 -35.77 -14.84
N SER A 643 -23.69 -37.00 -14.44
CA SER A 643 -24.39 -38.19 -14.94
C SER A 643 -24.64 -39.17 -13.81
N ALA A 644 -25.82 -39.78 -13.79
CA ALA A 644 -26.20 -40.79 -12.82
C ALA A 644 -26.30 -42.17 -13.50
N PRO A 645 -25.64 -43.21 -12.97
CA PRO A 645 -25.79 -44.55 -13.48
C PRO A 645 -27.09 -45.21 -12.97
N GLY A 646 -27.70 -46.02 -13.83
CA GLY A 646 -28.70 -47.00 -13.45
C GLY A 646 -28.11 -48.17 -12.67
N LEU A 647 -28.93 -49.20 -12.43
CA LEU A 647 -28.48 -50.43 -11.79
C LEU A 647 -27.45 -51.15 -12.66
N MET A 648 -26.28 -51.43 -12.07
CA MET A 648 -25.20 -52.14 -12.74
C MET A 648 -24.70 -53.32 -11.88
N PRO A 649 -24.74 -54.57 -12.39
CA PRO A 649 -25.31 -54.97 -13.68
C PRO A 649 -26.85 -54.83 -13.72
N PRO A 650 -27.47 -54.66 -14.91
CA PRO A 650 -28.92 -54.65 -15.04
C PRO A 650 -29.54 -55.98 -14.55
N PRO A 651 -30.49 -55.96 -13.60
CA PRO A 651 -31.15 -57.17 -13.13
C PRO A 651 -32.20 -57.69 -14.11
N ASN A 652 -32.35 -59.02 -14.19
CA ASN A 652 -33.57 -59.63 -14.72
C ASN A 652 -34.66 -59.55 -13.65
N LEU A 653 -35.80 -58.93 -13.97
CA LEU A 653 -36.90 -58.73 -13.04
C LEU A 653 -37.76 -59.98 -12.87
N VAL A 654 -37.89 -60.82 -13.91
CA VAL A 654 -38.41 -62.19 -13.77
C VAL A 654 -37.23 -63.14 -13.65
N VAL A 655 -37.21 -63.98 -12.60
CA VAL A 655 -36.11 -64.93 -12.33
C VAL A 655 -36.49 -66.39 -12.61
N SER A 656 -37.77 -66.71 -12.57
CA SER A 656 -38.31 -68.03 -12.96
C SER A 656 -39.82 -67.93 -13.20
N GLY A 657 -40.40 -68.95 -13.80
CA GLY A 657 -41.85 -69.06 -13.92
C GLY A 657 -42.30 -70.42 -14.42
N THR A 658 -43.60 -70.64 -14.36
CA THR A 658 -44.28 -71.84 -14.86
C THR A 658 -45.42 -71.43 -15.77
N ALA A 659 -45.49 -72.03 -16.96
CA ALA A 659 -46.60 -71.91 -17.89
C ALA A 659 -47.27 -73.27 -18.05
N VAL A 660 -48.54 -73.38 -17.66
CA VAL A 660 -49.30 -74.63 -17.67
C VAL A 660 -50.52 -74.47 -18.55
N SER A 661 -50.67 -75.42 -19.48
CA SER A 661 -51.77 -75.46 -20.44
C SER A 661 -52.25 -76.89 -20.63
N ASN A 662 -53.45 -77.05 -21.19
CA ASN A 662 -53.85 -78.31 -21.80
C ASN A 662 -54.33 -78.07 -23.24
N ILE A 663 -54.42 -79.13 -24.04
CA ILE A 663 -54.83 -79.01 -25.44
C ILE A 663 -56.22 -78.35 -25.56
N GLY A 664 -57.14 -78.63 -24.64
CA GLY A 664 -58.47 -78.01 -24.61
C GLY A 664 -58.43 -76.49 -24.42
N THR A 665 -57.60 -75.98 -23.50
CA THR A 665 -57.47 -74.54 -23.23
C THR A 665 -56.65 -73.83 -24.30
N LEU A 666 -55.69 -74.49 -24.94
CA LEU A 666 -54.91 -73.94 -26.05
C LEU A 666 -55.69 -73.83 -27.36
N VAL A 667 -56.51 -74.84 -27.68
CA VAL A 667 -57.30 -74.87 -28.93
C VAL A 667 -58.65 -74.16 -28.76
N GLY A 668 -59.28 -74.26 -27.59
CA GLY A 668 -60.57 -73.65 -27.29
C GLY A 668 -60.46 -72.17 -26.92
N ASN A 669 -60.20 -71.89 -25.64
CA ASN A 669 -60.15 -70.52 -25.12
C ASN A 669 -58.85 -69.78 -25.47
N ARG A 670 -57.86 -70.49 -26.01
CA ARG A 670 -56.51 -70.02 -26.39
C ARG A 670 -55.77 -69.39 -25.21
N GLN A 671 -55.78 -70.06 -24.07
CA GLN A 671 -55.23 -69.57 -22.81
C GLN A 671 -54.23 -70.54 -22.20
N THR A 672 -53.14 -69.98 -21.68
CA THR A 672 -52.16 -70.66 -20.83
C THR A 672 -52.09 -69.95 -19.48
N ILE A 673 -52.19 -70.72 -18.39
CA ILE A 673 -52.06 -70.18 -17.03
C ILE A 673 -50.57 -70.07 -16.72
N THR A 674 -50.13 -68.87 -16.34
CA THR A 674 -48.72 -68.57 -16.08
C THR A 674 -48.55 -67.98 -14.69
N THR A 675 -47.53 -68.40 -13.98
CA THR A 675 -47.09 -67.78 -12.72
C THR A 675 -45.60 -67.51 -12.82
N VAL A 676 -45.16 -66.31 -12.46
CA VAL A 676 -43.74 -65.94 -12.50
C VAL A 676 -43.26 -65.48 -11.13
N ASN A 677 -42.00 -65.76 -10.81
CA ASN A 677 -41.31 -65.21 -9.65
C ASN A 677 -40.58 -63.96 -10.09
N MET A 678 -40.95 -62.84 -9.48
CA MET A 678 -40.31 -61.55 -9.71
C MET A 678 -39.33 -61.26 -8.60
N ILE A 679 -38.24 -60.57 -8.94
CA ILE A 679 -37.30 -59.98 -7.99
C ILE A 679 -37.45 -58.46 -8.02
N ASN A 680 -37.46 -57.86 -6.84
CA ASN A 680 -37.38 -56.42 -6.69
C ASN A 680 -35.92 -56.04 -6.40
N PRO A 681 -35.21 -55.39 -7.33
CA PRO A 681 -33.82 -55.01 -7.11
C PRO A 681 -33.67 -53.74 -6.25
N LEU A 682 -34.78 -53.03 -5.97
CA LEU A 682 -34.78 -51.79 -5.21
C LEU A 682 -34.64 -52.06 -3.70
N ALA A 683 -34.15 -51.07 -2.95
CA ALA A 683 -34.02 -51.15 -1.49
C ALA A 683 -35.30 -50.72 -0.76
N THR A 684 -36.44 -50.67 -1.46
CA THR A 684 -37.76 -50.36 -0.93
C THR A 684 -38.80 -51.27 -1.57
N ASP A 685 -39.95 -51.43 -0.93
CA ASP A 685 -41.04 -52.27 -1.43
C ASP A 685 -41.57 -51.76 -2.78
N LEU A 686 -41.74 -52.69 -3.72
CA LEU A 686 -42.34 -52.43 -5.02
C LEU A 686 -43.74 -53.03 -5.03
N TYR A 687 -44.75 -52.18 -5.13
CA TYR A 687 -46.14 -52.61 -5.20
C TYR A 687 -46.61 -52.62 -6.65
N ILE A 688 -47.05 -53.76 -7.14
CA ILE A 688 -47.50 -53.95 -8.52
C ILE A 688 -49.03 -53.91 -8.51
N SER A 689 -49.60 -53.15 -9.45
CA SER A 689 -51.05 -52.97 -9.61
C SER A 689 -51.60 -53.56 -10.91
N GLY A 690 -50.71 -53.92 -11.84
CA GLY A 690 -51.04 -54.61 -13.08
C GLY A 690 -49.86 -54.67 -14.03
N GLN A 691 -49.99 -55.45 -15.09
CA GLN A 691 -49.00 -55.54 -16.15
C GLN A 691 -49.65 -55.89 -17.50
N VAL A 692 -48.98 -55.45 -18.56
CA VAL A 692 -49.17 -55.91 -19.93
C VAL A 692 -47.85 -56.53 -20.38
N THR A 693 -47.86 -57.78 -20.83
CA THR A 693 -46.66 -58.48 -21.31
C THR A 693 -46.92 -59.06 -22.68
N GLN A 694 -46.10 -58.69 -23.67
CA GLN A 694 -46.03 -59.41 -24.92
C GLN A 694 -44.99 -60.51 -24.80
N VAL A 695 -45.38 -61.73 -25.14
CA VAL A 695 -44.52 -62.92 -25.09
C VAL A 695 -44.20 -63.32 -26.52
N THR A 696 -42.92 -63.47 -26.82
CA THR A 696 -42.44 -63.96 -28.12
C THR A 696 -41.48 -65.12 -27.92
N TRP A 697 -41.41 -66.00 -28.93
CA TRP A 697 -40.49 -67.14 -28.96
C TRP A 697 -39.81 -67.22 -30.32
N LYS A 698 -38.48 -67.10 -30.36
CA LYS A 698 -37.68 -67.06 -31.60
C LYS A 698 -38.24 -66.05 -32.63
N GLY A 699 -38.62 -64.86 -32.17
CA GLY A 699 -39.20 -63.80 -32.99
C GLY A 699 -40.68 -63.99 -33.38
N ASN A 700 -41.31 -65.12 -33.05
CA ASN A 700 -42.74 -65.34 -33.29
C ASN A 700 -43.57 -64.88 -32.09
N PHE A 701 -44.65 -64.13 -32.35
CA PHE A 701 -45.58 -63.69 -31.32
C PHE A 701 -46.34 -64.87 -30.71
N PHE A 702 -46.19 -65.05 -29.40
CA PHE A 702 -46.70 -66.21 -28.66
C PHE A 702 -47.98 -65.89 -27.88
N GLY A 703 -48.16 -64.64 -27.45
CA GLY A 703 -49.39 -64.16 -26.81
C GLY A 703 -49.19 -62.90 -25.97
N THR A 704 -50.28 -62.43 -25.37
CA THR A 704 -50.28 -61.28 -24.46
C THR A 704 -50.83 -61.66 -23.10
N ILE A 705 -50.21 -61.17 -22.03
CA ILE A 705 -50.79 -61.10 -20.69
C ILE A 705 -51.27 -59.67 -20.49
N ASP A 706 -52.52 -59.48 -20.07
CA ASP A 706 -53.06 -58.20 -19.63
C ASP A 706 -53.81 -58.47 -18.31
N ALA A 707 -53.23 -58.06 -17.19
CA ALA A 707 -53.70 -58.43 -15.87
C ALA A 707 -53.62 -57.26 -14.90
N LYS A 708 -54.69 -57.08 -14.11
CA LYS A 708 -54.73 -56.18 -12.94
C LYS A 708 -54.73 -57.01 -11.68
N TYR A 709 -53.76 -56.76 -10.80
CA TYR A 709 -53.60 -57.47 -9.54
C TYR A 709 -52.75 -56.64 -8.58
N GLU A 710 -52.90 -56.90 -7.30
CA GLU A 710 -52.16 -56.21 -6.25
C GLU A 710 -51.13 -57.17 -5.65
N GLN A 711 -49.84 -56.82 -5.75
CA GLN A 711 -48.77 -57.64 -5.23
C GLN A 711 -47.65 -56.76 -4.68
N VAL A 712 -47.28 -56.96 -3.41
CA VAL A 712 -46.05 -56.39 -2.84
C VAL A 712 -44.89 -57.33 -3.16
N VAL A 713 -43.82 -56.78 -3.72
CA VAL A 713 -42.51 -57.44 -3.83
C VAL A 713 -41.56 -56.76 -2.85
N PRO A 714 -41.15 -57.43 -1.76
CA PRO A 714 -40.39 -56.80 -0.70
C PRO A 714 -39.03 -56.28 -1.19
N ALA A 715 -38.50 -55.24 -0.55
CA ALA A 715 -37.18 -54.68 -0.84
C ALA A 715 -36.09 -55.77 -0.98
N LYS A 716 -35.34 -55.76 -2.09
CA LYS A 716 -34.29 -56.76 -2.43
C LYS A 716 -34.77 -58.22 -2.40
N GLY A 717 -36.08 -58.46 -2.40
CA GLY A 717 -36.68 -59.77 -2.24
C GLY A 717 -37.40 -60.25 -3.49
N THR A 718 -38.08 -61.38 -3.35
CA THR A 718 -38.81 -62.02 -4.45
C THR A 718 -40.26 -62.28 -4.06
N ALA A 719 -41.17 -62.24 -5.05
CA ALA A 719 -42.55 -62.66 -4.86
C ALA A 719 -43.09 -63.35 -6.13
N SER A 720 -43.93 -64.37 -5.94
CA SER A 720 -44.67 -64.99 -7.04
C SER A 720 -45.86 -64.11 -7.42
N THR A 721 -46.12 -63.96 -8.71
CA THR A 721 -47.38 -63.36 -9.18
C THR A 721 -48.57 -64.26 -8.80
N PRO A 722 -49.80 -63.72 -8.77
CA PRO A 722 -50.99 -64.55 -8.90
C PRO A 722 -50.96 -65.32 -10.24
N SER A 723 -51.89 -66.27 -10.43
CA SER A 723 -52.08 -66.93 -11.72
C SER A 723 -52.49 -65.90 -12.78
N LEU A 724 -51.64 -65.69 -13.77
CA LEU A 724 -51.84 -64.81 -14.90
C LEU A 724 -52.33 -65.60 -16.12
N ILE A 725 -53.13 -64.97 -16.96
CA ILE A 725 -53.64 -65.58 -18.19
C ILE A 725 -52.81 -65.06 -19.37
N LEU A 726 -52.08 -65.96 -20.03
CA LEU A 726 -51.44 -65.71 -21.32
C LEU A 726 -52.45 -66.03 -22.41
N GLN A 727 -52.90 -65.00 -23.12
CA GLN A 727 -53.86 -65.11 -24.21
C GLN A 727 -53.12 -65.26 -25.54
N HIS A 728 -53.35 -66.39 -26.22
CA HIS A 728 -52.72 -66.70 -27.50
C HIS A 728 -53.47 -66.10 -28.71
N PRO A 729 -52.75 -65.84 -29.83
CA PRO A 729 -53.33 -65.33 -31.07
C PRO A 729 -54.46 -66.21 -31.64
N SER A 730 -55.39 -65.58 -32.35
CA SER A 730 -56.40 -66.28 -33.15
C SER A 730 -55.88 -66.63 -34.53
N GLY A 731 -56.19 -67.83 -35.04
CA GLY A 731 -55.95 -68.20 -36.44
C GLY A 731 -55.27 -69.56 -36.61
N LEU A 732 -55.39 -70.12 -37.82
CA LEU A 732 -54.80 -71.42 -38.17
C LEU A 732 -53.26 -71.36 -38.17
N ASP A 733 -52.69 -70.21 -38.50
CA ASP A 733 -51.24 -70.00 -38.53
C ASP A 733 -50.59 -70.18 -37.17
N PHE A 734 -51.22 -69.70 -36.09
CA PHE A 734 -50.73 -69.91 -34.73
C PHE A 734 -50.83 -71.39 -34.31
N GLY A 735 -51.92 -72.07 -34.65
CA GLY A 735 -52.07 -73.50 -34.39
C GLY A 735 -51.05 -74.35 -35.14
N LEU A 736 -50.75 -74.00 -36.39
CA LEU A 736 -49.72 -74.67 -37.19
C LEU A 736 -48.32 -74.41 -36.60
N PHE A 737 -48.00 -73.17 -36.23
CA PHE A 737 -46.77 -72.82 -35.53
C PHE A 737 -46.61 -73.61 -34.23
N LEU A 738 -47.66 -73.67 -33.39
CA LEU A 738 -47.65 -74.37 -32.11
C LEU A 738 -47.32 -75.86 -32.30
N THR A 739 -48.00 -76.52 -33.25
CA THR A 739 -47.89 -77.98 -33.45
C THR A 739 -46.67 -78.40 -34.26
N THR A 740 -46.23 -77.60 -35.24
CA THR A 740 -45.13 -77.99 -36.15
C THR A 740 -43.77 -77.44 -35.76
N GLN A 741 -43.70 -76.32 -35.03
CA GLN A 741 -42.44 -75.67 -34.67
C GLN A 741 -42.20 -75.62 -33.16
N PHE A 742 -43.18 -75.16 -32.37
CA PHE A 742 -42.98 -74.95 -30.94
C PHE A 742 -42.92 -76.28 -30.16
N VAL A 743 -43.94 -77.13 -30.27
CA VAL A 743 -43.99 -78.43 -29.57
C VAL A 743 -42.90 -79.38 -30.06
N THR A 744 -42.57 -79.35 -31.36
CA THR A 744 -41.48 -80.17 -31.94
C THR A 744 -40.11 -79.75 -31.42
N SER A 745 -39.91 -78.46 -31.11
CA SER A 745 -38.67 -77.96 -30.50
C SER A 745 -38.51 -78.38 -29.03
N TYR A 746 -39.60 -78.69 -28.34
CA TYR A 746 -39.61 -79.06 -26.93
C TYR A 746 -40.55 -80.25 -26.66
N PRO A 747 -40.23 -81.46 -27.16
CA PRO A 747 -41.12 -82.62 -27.06
C PRO A 747 -41.43 -83.03 -25.62
N LEU A 748 -40.56 -82.67 -24.65
CA LEU A 748 -40.73 -82.95 -23.22
C LEU A 748 -41.82 -82.11 -22.54
N ILE A 749 -42.37 -81.07 -23.19
CA ILE A 749 -43.47 -80.26 -22.63
C ILE A 749 -44.70 -81.14 -22.33
N ALA A 750 -44.93 -82.20 -23.11
CA ALA A 750 -46.01 -83.18 -22.89
C ALA A 750 -45.68 -84.28 -21.86
N PHE A 751 -44.42 -84.38 -21.41
CA PHE A 751 -43.90 -85.46 -20.55
C PHE A 751 -43.22 -84.94 -19.27
N GLY A 752 -43.82 -83.92 -18.64
CA GLY A 752 -43.36 -83.38 -17.35
C GLY A 752 -42.86 -81.93 -17.39
N GLY A 753 -42.62 -81.39 -18.59
CA GLY A 753 -42.29 -79.99 -18.84
C GLY A 753 -40.90 -79.79 -19.46
N ALA A 754 -40.70 -78.62 -20.08
CA ALA A 754 -39.39 -78.19 -20.57
C ALA A 754 -39.13 -76.73 -20.19
N MET A 755 -37.86 -76.36 -20.01
CA MET A 755 -37.45 -74.96 -19.89
C MET A 755 -37.45 -74.34 -21.28
N VAL A 756 -38.27 -73.30 -21.45
CA VAL A 756 -38.43 -72.61 -22.73
C VAL A 756 -38.02 -71.15 -22.56
N PRO A 757 -37.02 -70.65 -23.32
CA PRO A 757 -36.66 -69.25 -23.32
C PRO A 757 -37.72 -68.44 -24.06
N PHE A 758 -38.43 -67.58 -23.34
CA PHE A 758 -39.35 -66.60 -23.92
C PHE A 758 -38.77 -65.20 -23.81
N ASP A 759 -38.94 -64.43 -24.88
CA ASP A 759 -38.64 -63.00 -24.90
C ASP A 759 -39.89 -62.26 -24.41
N LEU A 760 -39.74 -61.58 -23.28
CA LEU A 760 -40.79 -60.85 -22.58
C LEU A 760 -40.61 -59.35 -22.83
N ASP A 761 -41.64 -58.68 -23.31
CA ASP A 761 -41.74 -57.23 -23.40
C ASP A 761 -42.84 -56.77 -22.43
N VAL A 762 -42.43 -56.24 -21.27
CA VAL A 762 -43.29 -56.06 -20.10
C VAL A 762 -43.46 -54.58 -19.79
N LEU A 763 -44.71 -54.13 -19.76
CA LEU A 763 -45.13 -52.83 -19.24
C LEU A 763 -45.88 -53.05 -17.92
N MET A 764 -45.33 -52.59 -16.81
CA MET A 764 -45.83 -52.87 -15.46
C MET A 764 -46.23 -51.58 -14.75
N SER A 765 -47.45 -51.53 -14.21
CA SER A 765 -47.92 -50.41 -13.38
C SER A 765 -47.57 -50.66 -11.93
N VAL A 766 -46.75 -49.78 -11.34
CA VAL A 766 -46.16 -49.96 -10.01
C VAL A 766 -46.34 -48.75 -9.10
N ARG A 767 -46.12 -48.95 -7.81
CA ARG A 767 -45.87 -47.91 -6.81
C ARG A 767 -44.57 -48.22 -6.07
N VAL A 768 -43.65 -47.27 -6.05
CA VAL A 768 -42.34 -47.40 -5.39
C VAL A 768 -42.46 -46.88 -3.95
N GLY A 769 -42.17 -47.73 -2.95
CA GLY A 769 -42.40 -47.42 -1.53
C GLY A 769 -43.62 -48.13 -0.93
N GLY A 770 -44.10 -49.19 -1.56
CA GLY A 770 -45.26 -49.96 -1.11
C GLY A 770 -46.61 -49.41 -1.59
N PRO A 771 -47.73 -49.80 -0.94
CA PRO A 771 -49.08 -49.50 -1.43
C PRO A 771 -49.40 -48.00 -1.56
N ASN A 772 -48.84 -47.14 -0.69
CA ASN A 772 -48.98 -45.69 -0.74
C ASN A 772 -47.73 -45.02 -1.36
N GLY A 773 -46.98 -45.77 -2.16
CA GLY A 773 -45.76 -45.33 -2.81
C GLY A 773 -46.03 -44.51 -4.08
N TYR A 774 -44.95 -44.03 -4.68
CA TYR A 774 -45.00 -43.15 -5.84
C TYR A 774 -45.43 -43.92 -7.09
N PRO A 775 -46.53 -43.54 -7.76
CA PRO A 775 -47.04 -44.26 -8.92
C PRO A 775 -46.14 -44.08 -10.14
N ALA A 776 -45.85 -45.17 -10.84
CA ALA A 776 -45.03 -45.19 -12.04
C ALA A 776 -45.35 -46.38 -12.96
N THR A 777 -44.79 -46.34 -14.16
CA THR A 777 -44.78 -47.47 -15.09
C THR A 777 -43.34 -47.89 -15.35
N ILE A 778 -43.07 -49.19 -15.30
CA ILE A 778 -41.77 -49.77 -15.66
C ILE A 778 -41.95 -50.54 -16.96
N HIS A 779 -41.15 -50.20 -17.97
CA HIS A 779 -41.04 -50.91 -19.24
C HIS A 779 -39.68 -51.61 -19.32
N TYR A 780 -39.67 -52.91 -19.57
CA TYR A 780 -38.42 -53.65 -19.75
C TYR A 780 -38.60 -54.81 -20.71
N LYS A 781 -37.49 -55.21 -21.33
CA LYS A 781 -37.41 -56.42 -22.14
C LYS A 781 -36.40 -57.38 -21.54
N GLN A 782 -36.75 -58.65 -21.47
CA GLN A 782 -35.82 -59.69 -21.03
C GLN A 782 -36.15 -61.03 -21.66
N THR A 783 -35.14 -61.85 -21.89
CA THR A 783 -35.32 -63.27 -22.20
C THR A 783 -35.29 -64.06 -20.90
N GLN A 784 -36.28 -64.92 -20.68
CA GLN A 784 -36.35 -65.75 -19.48
C GLN A 784 -36.78 -67.17 -19.81
N GLU A 785 -36.09 -68.13 -19.21
CA GLU A 785 -36.52 -69.53 -19.27
C GLU A 785 -37.70 -69.76 -18.32
N ILE A 786 -38.80 -70.27 -18.89
CA ILE A 786 -40.04 -70.57 -18.19
C ILE A 786 -40.32 -72.07 -18.30
N LEU A 787 -40.60 -72.72 -17.17
CA LEU A 787 -40.98 -74.13 -17.14
C LEU A 787 -42.37 -74.29 -17.77
N THR A 788 -42.40 -74.79 -19.00
CA THR A 788 -43.62 -74.93 -19.78
C THR A 788 -44.11 -76.37 -19.75
N LYS A 789 -45.38 -76.57 -19.39
CA LYS A 789 -46.05 -77.87 -19.33
C LYS A 789 -47.34 -77.83 -20.14
N MET A 790 -47.58 -78.88 -20.93
CA MET A 790 -48.82 -79.06 -21.69
C MET A 790 -49.40 -80.43 -21.41
N SER A 791 -50.57 -80.49 -20.78
CA SER A 791 -51.31 -81.74 -20.59
C SER A 791 -52.10 -82.10 -21.85
N LEU A 792 -52.12 -83.39 -22.21
CA LEU A 792 -52.94 -83.94 -23.28
C LEU A 792 -54.44 -84.00 -22.91
N PHE A 793 -54.78 -83.78 -21.63
CA PHE A 793 -56.12 -83.78 -21.06
C PHE A 793 -56.43 -82.47 -20.32
#